data_AF-A0A6N9UB34-F1
#
_entry.id   AF-A0A6N9UB34-F1
#
_cell.length_a   1.000
_cell.length_b   1.000
_cell.length_c   1.000
_cell.angle_alpha   90.00
_cell.angle_beta   90.00
_cell.angle_gamma   90.00
#
_symmetry.space_group_name_H-M   'P 1'
#
loop_
_entity.id
_entity.type
_entity.pdbx_description
1 polymer ?
#
loop_
_entity_poly.entity_id
_entity_poly.type
_entity_poly.pdbx_seq_one_letter_code
_entity_poly.pdbx_strand_id
1 'polypeptide(L)'
;MTDPQRGRPTTNAMRRALRRARDGVTLDRAEAAVLLQARGEDLKDLAASAARVRDAGLDAAGRPGVITYSRKVFIPLTRLCRDTCHYCTFVTVPGKLRRAGHGMFLSPDEVLDIARKGAEAGCKEALFTLGDRPEDRWPEAREWLEAEGYDDTLAYVRAMAIRVLEETGLLPHLNPGVLTWTDLQRLKPVAPSMGMMLETTATRLWSEKGGPHHGSPDKEPAVRLRVLEDAGRSNVPFTTGILIGIGEDHEERADSLFELRRTARAYHGIQEVIVQNFRAKPDTAMRGMPDAELEELAAAIAVARHILGPSARIQAPPNLVDAEYALLIGAGIDDWGGVSPLTPDHVNPERPWPHIEELAARTAESGFELRERLTIYPEFIRRGEPWLDPRLLPHVRALADPETGLAKEGAIPAGLPWQEPDEGFTSFGRTDLHHTIDTEGRTGDRRNDFDEVYGDWEALREAAAPGMVPSRIDADVRQALGQAADDPTKLTDDQALALLHADGEALDELCRIADTLRRDVVGDDVTYIVTRNINFTNVCYTGCRFCAFAQRRTDADAYTLSLDQVADRAAQAWDVGAVEVCMQGGIHPDLPGTAYFDIARAVRERVPDMHVHAFSPMEVVNGATRTGLSLRDWLLAAKEAGLGSIPGTAAEILDDEVRWILTKGKLPTATWLEVIRTAHEVGLRSSSTMMYGHVDQPRHWLGHFRTLARLQQETGGFTEFVTLPFIHTNAPVYLAGIARPGPTDRDNRAVTAMARLLLHPHITNIQTSWVKLGTQGAAEMLRSGANDLGGTLMEETISRMAGSSYGSYRSIQDLVAIADLAGRPAKPRTTLYGEVPAERVAAAEASDGHLPELLPVLEG
;
A
#
# COMPACT_ATOMS: atom_id res chain seq x y z
N MET A 1 7.70 13.89 -47.68
CA MET A 1 9.01 13.31 -48.02
C MET A 1 10.00 13.72 -46.93
N THR A 2 10.10 12.92 -45.88
CA THR A 2 11.10 13.02 -44.81
C THR A 2 12.26 12.10 -45.17
N ASP A 3 13.48 12.60 -45.00
CA ASP A 3 14.74 11.93 -45.31
C ASP A 3 14.92 10.63 -44.48
N PRO A 4 15.09 9.45 -45.09
CA PRO A 4 15.23 8.16 -44.40
C PRO A 4 16.52 8.01 -43.57
N GLN A 5 17.42 9.01 -43.56
CA GLN A 5 18.61 9.01 -42.71
C GLN A 5 18.44 9.67 -41.33
N ARG A 6 17.34 10.39 -41.07
CA ARG A 6 17.08 10.96 -39.73
C ARG A 6 16.51 9.89 -38.79
N GLY A 7 17.38 9.24 -38.04
CA GLY A 7 16.98 8.35 -36.93
C GLY A 7 17.90 7.14 -36.70
N ARG A 8 18.73 6.75 -37.67
CA ARG A 8 19.66 5.63 -37.49
C ARG A 8 20.89 6.04 -36.68
N PRO A 9 21.32 5.24 -35.68
CA PRO A 9 22.52 5.51 -34.93
C PRO A 9 23.75 5.45 -35.84
N THR A 10 24.73 6.30 -35.56
CA THR A 10 26.02 6.21 -36.25
C THR A 10 26.70 4.87 -35.92
N THR A 11 27.49 4.32 -36.84
CA THR A 11 28.28 3.10 -36.60
C THR A 11 29.14 3.21 -35.34
N ASN A 12 29.65 4.40 -35.04
CA ASN A 12 30.43 4.66 -33.83
C ASN A 12 29.58 4.60 -32.55
N ALA A 13 28.36 5.14 -32.58
CA ALA A 13 27.43 5.05 -31.44
C ALA A 13 27.05 3.59 -31.15
N MET A 14 26.68 2.82 -32.18
CA MET A 14 26.36 1.40 -32.05
C MET A 14 27.54 0.60 -31.50
N ARG A 15 28.74 0.76 -32.09
CA ARG A 15 29.96 0.08 -31.63
C ARG A 15 30.29 0.40 -30.17
N ARG A 16 30.13 1.66 -29.75
CA ARG A 16 30.36 2.08 -28.36
C ARG A 16 29.36 1.44 -27.40
N ALA A 17 28.07 1.48 -27.75
CA ALA A 17 27.02 0.90 -26.91
C ALA A 17 27.17 -0.62 -26.78
N LEU A 18 27.45 -1.32 -27.88
CA LEU A 18 27.74 -2.76 -27.88
C LEU A 18 28.95 -3.12 -27.01
N ARG A 19 30.04 -2.33 -27.10
CA ARG A 19 31.21 -2.53 -26.23
C ARG A 19 30.85 -2.41 -24.76
N ARG A 20 30.09 -1.38 -24.38
CA ARG A 20 29.70 -1.17 -22.98
C ARG A 20 28.79 -2.28 -22.46
N ALA A 21 27.86 -2.75 -23.28
CA ALA A 21 27.03 -3.92 -22.96
C ALA A 21 27.89 -5.19 -22.76
N ARG A 22 28.88 -5.44 -23.63
CA ARG A 22 29.82 -6.57 -23.46
C ARG A 22 30.65 -6.49 -22.19
N ASP A 23 31.12 -5.29 -21.85
CA ASP A 23 31.98 -5.02 -20.70
C ASP A 23 31.17 -4.97 -19.37
N GLY A 24 29.85 -5.19 -19.41
CA GLY A 24 28.97 -5.17 -18.24
C GLY A 24 28.79 -3.79 -17.63
N VAL A 25 29.07 -2.72 -18.38
CA VAL A 25 28.92 -1.35 -17.90
C VAL A 25 27.45 -0.95 -17.92
N THR A 26 27.00 -0.24 -16.89
CA THR A 26 25.63 0.27 -16.84
C THR A 26 25.35 1.16 -18.06
N LEU A 27 24.34 0.79 -18.83
CA LEU A 27 23.84 1.55 -19.97
C LEU A 27 23.00 2.73 -19.49
N ASP A 28 23.05 3.84 -20.22
CA ASP A 28 22.11 4.95 -20.09
C ASP A 28 20.97 4.83 -21.12
N ARG A 29 19.98 5.74 -21.03
CA ARG A 29 18.80 5.76 -21.91
C ARG A 29 19.16 5.91 -23.39
N ALA A 30 20.14 6.74 -23.71
CA ALA A 30 20.55 6.99 -25.08
C ALA A 30 21.29 5.77 -25.68
N GLU A 31 22.16 5.14 -24.90
CA GLU A 31 22.85 3.91 -25.29
C GLU A 31 21.85 2.76 -25.51
N ALA A 32 20.83 2.64 -24.66
CA ALA A 32 19.74 1.68 -24.84
C ALA A 32 18.93 1.94 -26.12
N ALA A 33 18.54 3.20 -26.38
CA ALA A 33 17.81 3.58 -27.59
C ALA A 33 18.61 3.29 -28.88
N VAL A 34 19.94 3.42 -28.83
CA VAL A 34 20.85 2.99 -29.91
C VAL A 34 20.79 1.48 -30.10
N LEU A 35 20.93 0.69 -29.03
CA LEU A 35 20.98 -0.78 -29.09
C LEU A 35 19.65 -1.40 -29.55
N LEU A 36 18.51 -0.78 -29.25
CA LEU A 36 17.20 -1.25 -29.74
C LEU A 36 17.10 -1.27 -31.28
N GLN A 37 17.98 -0.53 -31.96
CA GLN A 37 18.07 -0.47 -33.42
C GLN A 37 19.07 -1.49 -34.01
N ALA A 38 19.68 -2.36 -33.18
CA ALA A 38 20.64 -3.37 -33.64
C ALA A 38 19.96 -4.39 -34.58
N ARG A 39 20.60 -4.68 -35.71
CA ARG A 39 20.14 -5.63 -36.74
C ARG A 39 21.34 -6.41 -37.28
N GLY A 40 21.10 -7.58 -37.88
CA GLY A 40 22.17 -8.41 -38.46
C GLY A 40 23.32 -8.72 -37.50
N GLU A 41 24.56 -8.40 -37.86
CA GLU A 41 25.74 -8.68 -37.02
C GLU A 41 25.77 -7.92 -35.70
N ASP A 42 25.26 -6.68 -35.67
CA ASP A 42 25.17 -5.89 -34.43
C ASP A 42 24.19 -6.56 -33.44
N LEU A 43 23.09 -7.13 -33.95
CA LEU A 43 22.13 -7.88 -33.12
C LEU A 43 22.74 -9.17 -32.59
N LYS A 44 23.50 -9.91 -33.41
CA LYS A 44 24.20 -11.13 -32.95
C LYS A 44 25.18 -10.83 -31.82
N ASP A 45 25.94 -9.73 -31.91
CA ASP A 45 26.87 -9.27 -30.88
C ASP A 45 26.13 -8.88 -29.58
N LEU A 46 25.04 -8.11 -29.70
CA LEU A 46 24.19 -7.74 -28.57
C LEU A 46 23.60 -8.97 -27.89
N ALA A 47 22.97 -9.87 -28.66
CA ALA A 47 22.37 -11.11 -28.18
C ALA A 47 23.39 -12.01 -27.48
N ALA A 48 24.60 -12.18 -28.04
CA ALA A 48 25.66 -12.98 -27.42
C ALA A 48 26.05 -12.45 -26.03
N SER A 49 26.05 -11.12 -25.82
CA SER A 49 26.29 -10.54 -24.49
C SER A 49 25.10 -10.68 -23.56
N ALA A 50 23.87 -10.53 -24.05
CA ALA A 50 22.65 -10.72 -23.25
C ALA A 50 22.49 -12.18 -22.79
N ALA A 51 22.80 -13.15 -23.65
CA ALA A 51 22.84 -14.57 -23.31
C ALA A 51 23.78 -14.85 -22.11
N ARG A 52 24.98 -14.26 -22.08
CA ARG A 52 25.89 -14.39 -20.93
C ARG A 52 25.31 -13.83 -19.64
N VAL A 53 24.59 -12.69 -19.72
CA VAL A 53 23.92 -12.10 -18.56
C VAL A 53 22.78 -13.00 -18.06
N ARG A 54 22.00 -13.60 -18.97
CA ARG A 54 20.98 -14.61 -18.62
C ARG A 54 21.62 -15.82 -17.94
N ASP A 55 22.66 -16.39 -18.51
CA ASP A 55 23.29 -17.61 -17.99
C ASP A 55 23.85 -17.39 -16.58
N ALA A 56 24.51 -16.26 -16.33
CA ALA A 56 24.93 -15.86 -14.99
C ALA A 56 23.74 -15.73 -14.01
N GLY A 57 22.59 -15.27 -14.50
CA GLY A 57 21.34 -15.16 -13.74
C GLY A 57 20.66 -16.49 -13.43
N LEU A 58 20.79 -17.47 -14.32
CA LEU A 58 20.32 -18.84 -14.13
C LEU A 58 21.22 -19.60 -13.14
N ASP A 59 22.54 -19.42 -13.26
CA ASP A 59 23.53 -19.96 -12.32
C ASP A 59 23.27 -19.44 -10.91
N ALA A 60 23.09 -18.13 -10.76
CA ALA A 60 22.80 -17.49 -9.47
C ALA A 60 21.46 -17.95 -8.86
N ALA A 61 20.48 -18.34 -9.69
CA ALA A 61 19.20 -18.88 -9.25
C ALA A 61 19.24 -20.40 -8.94
N GLY A 62 20.38 -21.07 -9.18
CA GLY A 62 20.56 -22.50 -8.99
C GLY A 62 19.88 -23.36 -10.06
N ARG A 63 19.67 -22.82 -11.26
CA ARG A 63 19.02 -23.51 -12.39
C ARG A 63 19.78 -23.31 -13.72
N PRO A 64 21.09 -23.62 -13.77
CA PRO A 64 21.90 -23.48 -14.98
C PRO A 64 21.27 -24.23 -16.16
N GLY A 65 21.20 -23.59 -17.33
CA GLY A 65 20.70 -24.23 -18.56
C GLY A 65 19.21 -24.56 -18.56
N VAL A 66 18.41 -23.99 -17.65
CA VAL A 66 16.96 -24.22 -17.59
C VAL A 66 16.20 -22.99 -18.09
N ILE A 67 15.28 -23.20 -19.03
CA ILE A 67 14.26 -22.22 -19.44
C ILE A 67 12.91 -22.68 -18.89
N THR A 68 12.14 -21.75 -18.33
CA THR A 68 10.87 -22.08 -17.67
C THR A 68 9.64 -21.76 -18.52
N TYR A 69 8.51 -22.38 -18.17
CA TYR A 69 7.18 -22.03 -18.67
C TYR A 69 6.14 -22.35 -17.61
N SER A 70 4.96 -21.72 -17.67
CA SER A 70 3.82 -22.08 -16.81
C SER A 70 2.76 -22.81 -17.62
N ARG A 71 2.31 -23.98 -17.15
CA ARG A 71 1.20 -24.70 -17.78
C ARG A 71 -0.11 -24.19 -17.19
N LYS A 72 -0.91 -23.49 -18.01
CA LYS A 72 -2.09 -22.74 -17.55
C LYS A 72 -3.37 -23.02 -18.33
N VAL A 73 -4.51 -22.71 -17.74
CA VAL A 73 -5.77 -22.44 -18.47
C VAL A 73 -6.08 -20.95 -18.44
N PHE A 74 -6.68 -20.45 -19.51
CA PHE A 74 -7.07 -19.05 -19.66
C PHE A 74 -8.57 -18.90 -19.34
N ILE A 75 -8.90 -18.12 -18.32
CA ILE A 75 -10.27 -17.87 -17.87
C ILE A 75 -10.62 -16.41 -18.23
N PRO A 76 -11.31 -16.16 -19.35
CA PRO A 76 -11.73 -14.83 -19.76
C PRO A 76 -13.01 -14.43 -19.01
N LEU A 77 -12.88 -14.12 -17.72
CA LEU A 77 -14.01 -13.92 -16.79
C LEU A 77 -15.04 -12.94 -17.34
N THR A 78 -14.60 -11.88 -18.01
CA THR A 78 -15.43 -11.04 -18.87
C THR A 78 -14.63 -10.53 -20.05
N ARG A 79 -15.32 -10.28 -21.16
CA ARG A 79 -14.76 -9.59 -22.34
C ARG A 79 -15.25 -8.14 -22.46
N LEU A 80 -15.94 -7.63 -21.44
CA LEU A 80 -16.29 -6.22 -21.34
C LEU A 80 -15.12 -5.46 -20.71
N CYS A 81 -14.94 -4.21 -21.12
CA CYS A 81 -13.93 -3.30 -20.60
C CYS A 81 -14.42 -1.86 -20.74
N ARG A 82 -13.98 -0.97 -19.85
CA ARG A 82 -14.20 0.47 -20.05
C ARG A 82 -13.29 1.07 -21.11
N ASP A 83 -12.08 0.53 -21.29
CA ASP A 83 -11.12 0.99 -22.30
C ASP A 83 -11.54 0.68 -23.75
N THR A 84 -10.91 1.38 -24.70
CA THR A 84 -11.08 1.19 -26.15
C THR A 84 -9.74 1.15 -26.88
N CYS A 85 -8.81 0.30 -26.43
CA CYS A 85 -7.49 0.23 -27.03
C CYS A 85 -7.58 -0.14 -28.52
N HIS A 86 -6.91 0.63 -29.38
CA HIS A 86 -7.07 0.54 -30.82
C HIS A 86 -6.49 -0.73 -31.45
N TYR A 87 -5.69 -1.50 -30.72
CA TYR A 87 -5.13 -2.80 -31.11
C TYR A 87 -5.85 -4.02 -30.50
N CYS A 88 -6.78 -3.80 -29.57
CA CYS A 88 -7.32 -4.90 -28.75
C CYS A 88 -8.50 -5.60 -29.43
N THR A 89 -8.42 -6.93 -29.56
CA THR A 89 -9.51 -7.79 -30.06
C THR A 89 -10.22 -8.56 -28.94
N PHE A 90 -9.65 -8.57 -27.73
CA PHE A 90 -10.22 -9.26 -26.58
C PHE A 90 -11.55 -8.63 -26.14
N VAL A 91 -11.61 -7.30 -26.15
CA VAL A 91 -12.77 -6.53 -25.69
C VAL A 91 -13.92 -6.58 -26.71
N THR A 92 -15.13 -6.75 -26.20
CA THR A 92 -16.38 -6.74 -26.99
C THR A 92 -17.43 -5.85 -26.31
N VAL A 93 -18.65 -5.85 -26.85
CA VAL A 93 -19.78 -5.04 -26.34
C VAL A 93 -20.95 -5.93 -25.92
N PRO A 94 -21.80 -5.50 -24.95
CA PRO A 94 -22.91 -6.31 -24.43
C PRO A 94 -23.82 -6.90 -25.52
N GLY A 95 -24.16 -6.10 -26.54
CA GLY A 95 -25.01 -6.54 -27.64
C GLY A 95 -24.40 -7.66 -28.49
N LYS A 96 -23.06 -7.75 -28.61
CA LYS A 96 -22.38 -8.86 -29.29
C LYS A 96 -22.40 -10.14 -28.44
N LEU A 97 -22.18 -10.02 -27.12
CA LEU A 97 -22.25 -11.15 -26.19
C LEU A 97 -23.64 -11.78 -26.19
N ARG A 98 -24.70 -10.96 -26.05
CA ARG A 98 -26.10 -11.44 -26.10
C ARG A 98 -26.41 -12.19 -27.40
N ARG A 99 -25.98 -11.67 -28.56
CA ARG A 99 -26.18 -12.35 -29.86
C ARG A 99 -25.41 -13.66 -29.98
N ALA A 100 -24.27 -13.77 -29.30
CA ALA A 100 -23.48 -15.00 -29.25
C ALA A 100 -23.96 -15.98 -28.16
N GLY A 101 -25.00 -15.63 -27.38
CA GLY A 101 -25.51 -16.46 -26.30
C GLY A 101 -24.63 -16.46 -25.05
N HIS A 102 -23.74 -15.49 -24.89
CA HIS A 102 -22.87 -15.35 -23.72
C HIS A 102 -23.40 -14.34 -22.71
N GLY A 103 -23.15 -14.59 -21.42
CA GLY A 103 -23.38 -13.64 -20.34
C GLY A 103 -22.44 -12.43 -20.39
N MET A 104 -22.67 -11.45 -19.50
CA MET A 104 -21.75 -10.31 -19.33
C MET A 104 -20.43 -10.75 -18.68
N PHE A 105 -20.52 -11.74 -17.79
CA PHE A 105 -19.43 -12.47 -17.16
C PHE A 105 -19.65 -13.97 -17.35
N LEU A 106 -18.58 -14.76 -17.25
CA LEU A 106 -18.70 -16.21 -17.06
C LEU A 106 -19.35 -16.48 -15.71
N SER A 107 -20.32 -17.39 -15.67
CA SER A 107 -20.93 -17.89 -14.44
C SER A 107 -19.92 -18.70 -13.61
N PRO A 108 -20.17 -18.90 -12.30
CA PRO A 108 -19.29 -19.72 -11.46
C PRO A 108 -19.09 -21.14 -11.99
N ASP A 109 -20.13 -21.74 -12.57
CA ASP A 109 -20.07 -23.08 -13.15
C ASP A 109 -19.22 -23.13 -14.43
N GLU A 110 -19.30 -22.11 -15.29
CA GLU A 110 -18.44 -21.99 -16.47
C GLU A 110 -16.97 -21.80 -16.09
N VAL A 111 -16.69 -20.98 -15.08
CA VAL A 111 -15.34 -20.80 -14.54
C VAL A 111 -14.79 -22.12 -14.02
N LEU A 112 -15.57 -22.84 -13.21
CA LEU A 112 -15.17 -24.12 -12.63
C LEU A 112 -15.03 -25.22 -13.69
N ASP A 113 -15.86 -25.25 -14.72
CA ASP A 113 -15.72 -26.21 -15.83
C ASP A 113 -14.40 -26.03 -16.57
N ILE A 114 -14.01 -24.79 -16.89
CA ILE A 114 -12.71 -24.49 -17.51
C ILE A 114 -11.56 -24.90 -16.57
N ALA A 115 -11.66 -24.55 -15.29
CA ALA A 115 -10.64 -24.85 -14.30
C ALA A 115 -10.47 -26.36 -14.07
N ARG A 116 -11.57 -27.13 -13.95
CA ARG A 116 -11.54 -28.59 -13.79
C ARG A 116 -10.89 -29.27 -14.98
N LYS A 117 -11.26 -28.89 -16.20
CA LYS A 117 -10.60 -29.39 -17.42
C LYS A 117 -9.09 -29.06 -17.42
N GLY A 118 -8.73 -27.86 -16.96
CA GLY A 118 -7.34 -27.45 -16.75
C GLY A 118 -6.57 -28.37 -15.80
N ALA A 119 -7.14 -28.64 -14.62
CA ALA A 119 -6.56 -29.53 -13.63
C ALA A 119 -6.42 -30.97 -14.18
N GLU A 120 -7.43 -31.47 -14.90
CA GLU A 120 -7.38 -32.78 -15.58
C GLU A 120 -6.27 -32.86 -16.63
N ALA A 121 -5.96 -31.76 -17.33
CA ALA A 121 -4.83 -31.66 -18.27
C ALA A 121 -3.48 -31.36 -17.59
N GLY A 122 -3.44 -31.33 -16.26
CA GLY A 122 -2.24 -31.12 -15.45
C GLY A 122 -1.73 -29.67 -15.45
N CYS A 123 -2.55 -28.70 -15.86
CA CYS A 123 -2.26 -27.28 -15.64
C CYS A 123 -2.14 -27.01 -14.15
N LYS A 124 -1.34 -26.02 -13.73
CA LYS A 124 -1.20 -25.60 -12.32
C LYS A 124 -1.60 -24.15 -12.11
N GLU A 125 -1.78 -23.41 -13.19
CA GLU A 125 -2.18 -22.01 -13.18
C GLU A 125 -3.57 -21.83 -13.82
N ALA A 126 -4.39 -21.01 -13.15
CA ALA A 126 -5.62 -20.46 -13.69
C ALA A 126 -5.41 -18.96 -13.97
N LEU A 127 -5.17 -18.62 -15.23
CA LEU A 127 -4.96 -17.23 -15.65
C LEU A 127 -6.31 -16.53 -15.82
N PHE A 128 -6.69 -15.71 -14.85
CA PHE A 128 -7.85 -14.85 -14.94
C PHE A 128 -7.51 -13.61 -15.76
N THR A 129 -8.30 -13.38 -16.81
CA THR A 129 -8.20 -12.17 -17.63
C THR A 129 -9.57 -11.54 -17.80
N LEU A 130 -9.58 -10.22 -17.83
CA LEU A 130 -10.78 -9.42 -17.92
C LEU A 130 -10.43 -8.03 -18.40
N GLY A 131 -11.43 -7.25 -18.78
CA GLY A 131 -11.27 -5.82 -19.00
C GLY A 131 -11.34 -5.03 -17.70
N ASP A 132 -10.72 -3.86 -17.70
CA ASP A 132 -10.76 -2.89 -16.61
C ASP A 132 -12.18 -2.35 -16.39
N ARG A 133 -12.67 -2.47 -15.15
CA ARG A 133 -13.89 -1.87 -14.59
C ARG A 133 -15.04 -1.72 -15.61
N PRO A 134 -15.51 -2.81 -16.25
CA PRO A 134 -16.57 -2.74 -17.27
C PRO A 134 -17.85 -2.08 -16.76
N GLU A 135 -18.16 -2.20 -15.47
CA GLU A 135 -19.29 -1.61 -14.77
C GLU A 135 -19.32 -0.07 -14.82
N ASP A 136 -18.18 0.59 -15.04
CA ASP A 136 -18.13 2.06 -15.17
C ASP A 136 -18.64 2.54 -16.54
N ARG A 137 -18.59 1.67 -17.55
CA ARG A 137 -19.00 1.99 -18.92
C ARG A 137 -20.31 1.33 -19.33
N TRP A 138 -20.54 0.11 -18.87
CA TRP A 138 -21.65 -0.74 -19.30
C TRP A 138 -22.64 -0.94 -18.14
N PRO A 139 -23.82 -0.30 -18.17
CA PRO A 139 -24.86 -0.53 -17.18
C PRO A 139 -25.22 -2.01 -17.03
N GLU A 140 -25.20 -2.77 -18.12
CA GLU A 140 -25.49 -4.21 -18.07
C GLU A 140 -24.46 -5.02 -17.26
N ALA A 141 -23.21 -4.56 -17.16
CA ALA A 141 -22.22 -5.20 -16.31
C ALA A 141 -22.50 -4.91 -14.83
N ARG A 142 -22.87 -3.66 -14.50
CA ARG A 142 -23.26 -3.26 -13.14
C ARG A 142 -24.52 -4.00 -12.67
N GLU A 143 -25.57 -4.01 -13.48
CA GLU A 143 -26.82 -4.72 -13.19
C GLU A 143 -26.58 -6.22 -12.98
N TRP A 144 -25.67 -6.82 -13.74
CA TRP A 144 -25.30 -8.23 -13.56
C TRP A 144 -24.59 -8.46 -12.22
N LEU A 145 -23.61 -7.62 -11.86
CA LEU A 145 -22.90 -7.73 -10.59
C LEU A 145 -23.83 -7.55 -9.39
N GLU A 146 -24.71 -6.54 -9.42
CA GLU A 146 -25.72 -6.30 -8.39
C GLU A 146 -26.67 -7.49 -8.22
N ALA A 147 -27.13 -8.09 -9.33
CA ALA A 147 -28.00 -9.26 -9.31
C ALA A 147 -27.32 -10.50 -8.72
N GLU A 148 -26.00 -10.64 -8.92
CA GLU A 148 -25.19 -11.73 -8.37
C GLU A 148 -24.65 -11.42 -6.95
N GLY A 149 -24.95 -10.23 -6.41
CA GLY A 149 -24.59 -9.82 -5.06
C GLY A 149 -23.13 -9.37 -4.90
N TYR A 150 -22.52 -8.83 -5.96
CA TYR A 150 -21.16 -8.29 -5.95
C TYR A 150 -21.15 -6.78 -6.16
N ASP A 151 -20.35 -6.08 -5.35
CA ASP A 151 -20.23 -4.61 -5.44
C ASP A 151 -19.51 -4.15 -6.71
N ASP A 152 -18.53 -4.93 -7.18
CA ASP A 152 -17.66 -4.59 -8.29
C ASP A 152 -17.09 -5.86 -8.97
N THR A 153 -16.46 -5.67 -10.14
CA THR A 153 -15.87 -6.77 -10.90
C THR A 153 -14.78 -7.52 -10.11
N LEU A 154 -14.00 -6.84 -9.27
CA LEU A 154 -12.89 -7.44 -8.53
C LEU A 154 -13.36 -8.27 -7.33
N ALA A 155 -14.51 -7.93 -6.74
CA ALA A 155 -15.24 -8.74 -5.78
C ALA A 155 -15.59 -10.10 -6.39
N TYR A 156 -16.09 -10.09 -7.62
CA TYR A 156 -16.41 -11.31 -8.35
C TYR A 156 -15.16 -12.11 -8.72
N VAL A 157 -14.09 -11.46 -9.20
CA VAL A 157 -12.78 -12.10 -9.44
C VAL A 157 -12.29 -12.82 -8.19
N ARG A 158 -12.35 -12.16 -7.02
CA ARG A 158 -11.93 -12.75 -5.75
C ARG A 158 -12.74 -14.01 -5.42
N ALA A 159 -14.07 -13.94 -5.53
CA ALA A 159 -14.94 -15.07 -5.25
C ALA A 159 -14.65 -16.27 -6.17
N MET A 160 -14.40 -16.00 -7.45
CA MET A 160 -14.05 -17.04 -8.42
C MET A 160 -12.65 -17.62 -8.20
N ALA A 161 -11.68 -16.81 -7.80
CA ALA A 161 -10.34 -17.27 -7.44
C ALA A 161 -10.37 -18.24 -6.24
N ILE A 162 -11.15 -17.92 -5.21
CA ILE A 162 -11.37 -18.80 -4.05
C ILE A 162 -11.98 -20.13 -4.51
N ARG A 163 -13.07 -20.10 -5.29
CA ARG A 163 -13.69 -21.31 -5.80
C ARG A 163 -12.72 -22.16 -6.62
N VAL A 164 -11.90 -21.55 -7.47
CA VAL A 164 -10.89 -22.28 -8.26
C VAL A 164 -9.86 -22.97 -7.35
N LEU A 165 -9.36 -22.29 -6.32
CA LEU A 165 -8.45 -22.86 -5.33
C LEU A 165 -9.09 -24.05 -4.60
N GLU A 166 -10.33 -23.90 -4.14
CA GLU A 166 -11.03 -24.89 -3.31
C GLU A 166 -11.53 -26.10 -4.08
N GLU A 167 -11.99 -25.90 -5.31
CA GLU A 167 -12.65 -26.95 -6.10
C GLU A 167 -11.69 -27.67 -7.05
N THR A 168 -10.59 -27.01 -7.45
CA THR A 168 -9.70 -27.55 -8.49
C THR A 168 -8.24 -27.60 -8.08
N GLY A 169 -7.82 -26.77 -7.12
CA GLY A 169 -6.42 -26.65 -6.71
C GLY A 169 -5.52 -25.87 -7.67
N LEU A 170 -6.05 -25.37 -8.80
CA LEU A 170 -5.29 -24.48 -9.66
C LEU A 170 -4.96 -23.18 -8.93
N LEU A 171 -3.76 -22.66 -9.15
CA LEU A 171 -3.30 -21.40 -8.57
C LEU A 171 -3.76 -20.22 -9.43
N PRO A 172 -4.54 -19.27 -8.88
CA PRO A 172 -4.98 -18.11 -9.64
C PRO A 172 -3.83 -17.15 -9.95
N HIS A 173 -3.69 -16.78 -11.23
CA HIS A 173 -2.96 -15.60 -11.67
C HIS A 173 -3.97 -14.55 -12.09
N LEU A 174 -4.00 -13.40 -11.43
CA LEU A 174 -5.01 -12.38 -11.73
C LEU A 174 -4.41 -11.29 -12.61
N ASN A 175 -4.96 -11.12 -13.81
CA ASN A 175 -4.68 -9.99 -14.71
C ASN A 175 -5.91 -9.09 -14.91
N PRO A 176 -6.35 -8.36 -13.86
CA PRO A 176 -7.53 -7.51 -13.92
C PRO A 176 -7.30 -6.10 -14.50
N GLY A 177 -6.05 -5.78 -14.85
CA GLY A 177 -5.69 -4.43 -15.32
C GLY A 177 -5.24 -3.52 -14.17
N VAL A 178 -5.75 -2.29 -14.14
CA VAL A 178 -5.41 -1.27 -13.14
C VAL A 178 -6.03 -1.61 -11.80
N LEU A 179 -5.16 -1.75 -10.79
CA LEU A 179 -5.52 -2.05 -9.42
C LEU A 179 -5.16 -0.89 -8.49
N THR A 180 -6.06 -0.55 -7.58
CA THR A 180 -5.70 0.31 -6.45
C THR A 180 -4.92 -0.49 -5.41
N TRP A 181 -4.27 0.21 -4.47
CA TRP A 181 -3.63 -0.44 -3.33
C TRP A 181 -4.60 -1.31 -2.52
N THR A 182 -5.85 -0.86 -2.30
CA THR A 182 -6.88 -1.64 -1.61
C THR A 182 -7.24 -2.90 -2.40
N ASP A 183 -7.36 -2.80 -3.72
CA ASP A 183 -7.64 -3.97 -4.57
C ASP A 183 -6.52 -5.02 -4.47
N LEU A 184 -5.26 -4.58 -4.44
CA LEU A 184 -4.11 -5.47 -4.23
C LEU A 184 -4.19 -6.19 -2.88
N GLN A 185 -4.52 -5.47 -1.79
CA GLN A 185 -4.71 -6.08 -0.47
C GLN A 185 -5.87 -7.09 -0.47
N ARG A 186 -6.97 -6.78 -1.17
CA ARG A 186 -8.17 -7.63 -1.28
C ARG A 186 -7.92 -8.91 -2.07
N LEU A 187 -7.09 -8.85 -3.10
CA LEU A 187 -6.82 -9.97 -4.02
C LEU A 187 -5.60 -10.81 -3.62
N LYS A 188 -4.64 -10.25 -2.87
CA LYS A 188 -3.42 -10.95 -2.46
C LYS A 188 -3.68 -12.29 -1.74
N PRO A 189 -4.70 -12.42 -0.87
CA PRO A 189 -4.98 -13.69 -0.18
C PRO A 189 -5.51 -14.81 -1.08
N VAL A 190 -5.86 -14.53 -2.34
CA VAL A 190 -6.47 -15.48 -3.28
C VAL A 190 -5.63 -15.72 -4.53
N ALA A 191 -4.50 -15.04 -4.68
CA ALA A 191 -3.66 -15.11 -5.87
C ALA A 191 -2.16 -15.09 -5.50
N PRO A 192 -1.42 -16.18 -5.75
CA PRO A 192 0.03 -16.19 -5.54
C PRO A 192 0.79 -15.18 -6.40
N SER A 193 0.19 -14.73 -7.50
CA SER A 193 0.73 -13.65 -8.32
C SER A 193 -0.37 -12.94 -9.10
N MET A 194 -0.07 -11.71 -9.51
CA MET A 194 -0.94 -10.88 -10.33
C MET A 194 -0.14 -10.24 -11.44
N GLY A 195 -0.81 -9.60 -12.40
CA GLY A 195 -0.09 -8.92 -13.46
C GLY A 195 -0.88 -7.85 -14.20
N MET A 196 -0.11 -6.97 -14.81
CA MET A 196 -0.57 -5.93 -15.72
C MET A 196 0.61 -5.46 -16.56
N MET A 197 0.47 -5.47 -17.89
CA MET A 197 1.49 -4.94 -18.80
C MET A 197 1.67 -3.43 -18.58
N LEU A 198 2.89 -2.90 -18.45
CA LEU A 198 3.11 -1.45 -18.54
C LEU A 198 2.81 -0.95 -19.97
N GLU A 199 3.12 -1.78 -20.95
CA GLU A 199 3.04 -1.53 -22.39
C GLU A 199 4.02 -0.45 -22.87
N THR A 200 3.89 0.77 -22.38
CA THR A 200 4.74 1.92 -22.77
C THR A 200 4.63 3.06 -21.76
N THR A 201 5.68 3.88 -21.66
CA THR A 201 5.68 5.16 -20.95
C THR A 201 5.33 6.36 -21.84
N ALA A 202 5.12 6.14 -23.14
CA ALA A 202 4.86 7.18 -24.12
C ALA A 202 3.48 7.84 -23.92
N THR A 203 3.44 8.95 -23.16
CA THR A 203 2.19 9.65 -22.83
C THR A 203 1.44 10.12 -24.09
N ARG A 204 2.14 10.48 -25.17
CA ARG A 204 1.52 10.88 -26.44
C ARG A 204 0.61 9.81 -27.04
N LEU A 205 0.93 8.53 -26.85
CA LEU A 205 0.13 7.41 -27.39
C LEU A 205 -1.24 7.30 -26.70
N TRP A 206 -1.36 7.86 -25.50
CA TRP A 206 -2.59 7.96 -24.72
C TRP A 206 -3.28 9.32 -24.89
N SER A 207 -2.54 10.43 -24.83
CA SER A 207 -3.13 11.78 -24.84
C SER A 207 -3.52 12.30 -26.23
N GLU A 208 -2.86 11.84 -27.29
CA GLU A 208 -3.08 12.38 -28.64
C GLU A 208 -4.13 11.57 -29.43
N LYS A 209 -5.01 12.28 -30.14
CA LYS A 209 -6.03 11.65 -30.97
C LYS A 209 -5.40 10.78 -32.06
N GLY A 210 -5.80 9.52 -32.09
CA GLY A 210 -5.29 8.52 -33.04
C GLY A 210 -4.18 7.64 -32.47
N GLY A 211 -3.64 7.96 -31.28
CA GLY A 211 -2.76 7.07 -30.54
C GLY A 211 -3.45 5.75 -30.14
N PRO A 212 -2.70 4.66 -29.94
CA PRO A 212 -3.25 3.32 -29.66
C PRO A 212 -4.08 3.24 -28.37
N HIS A 213 -3.82 4.15 -27.43
CA HIS A 213 -4.43 4.21 -26.10
C HIS A 213 -5.41 5.37 -25.95
N HIS A 214 -5.59 6.19 -26.98
CA HIS A 214 -6.49 7.33 -26.92
C HIS A 214 -7.94 6.89 -26.62
N GLY A 215 -8.53 7.50 -25.59
CA GLY A 215 -9.88 7.14 -25.10
C GLY A 215 -9.90 5.95 -24.13
N SER A 216 -8.74 5.46 -23.69
CA SER A 216 -8.61 4.37 -22.71
C SER A 216 -8.02 4.93 -21.41
N PRO A 217 -8.84 5.30 -20.40
CA PRO A 217 -8.34 5.94 -19.17
C PRO A 217 -7.31 5.08 -18.42
N ASP A 218 -7.40 3.76 -18.45
CA ASP A 218 -6.47 2.87 -17.74
C ASP A 218 -5.15 2.61 -18.48
N LYS A 219 -5.00 3.20 -19.67
CA LYS A 219 -3.77 3.16 -20.45
C LYS A 219 -2.88 4.38 -20.24
N GLU A 220 -3.22 5.26 -19.29
CA GLU A 220 -2.33 6.34 -18.88
C GLU A 220 -1.05 5.78 -18.23
N PRO A 221 0.15 6.13 -18.73
CA PRO A 221 1.40 5.60 -18.17
C PRO A 221 1.59 5.82 -16.67
N ALA A 222 1.22 7.00 -16.17
CA ALA A 222 1.36 7.34 -14.75
C ALA A 222 0.50 6.44 -13.86
N VAL A 223 -0.72 6.14 -14.28
CA VAL A 223 -1.62 5.20 -13.57
C VAL A 223 -1.01 3.81 -13.56
N ARG A 224 -0.50 3.32 -14.70
CA ARG A 224 0.07 1.97 -14.78
C ARG A 224 1.35 1.83 -13.96
N LEU A 225 2.23 2.83 -13.98
CA LEU A 225 3.43 2.85 -13.12
C LEU A 225 3.06 2.81 -11.64
N ARG A 226 2.03 3.57 -11.23
CA ARG A 226 1.53 3.54 -9.85
C ARG A 226 1.08 2.15 -9.42
N VAL A 227 0.39 1.39 -10.27
CA VAL A 227 -0.02 0.01 -9.97
C VAL A 227 1.21 -0.88 -9.69
N LEU A 228 2.28 -0.74 -10.48
CA LEU A 228 3.50 -1.52 -10.27
C LEU A 228 4.18 -1.16 -8.93
N GLU A 229 4.19 0.13 -8.59
CA GLU A 229 4.70 0.58 -7.29
C GLU A 229 3.83 0.07 -6.13
N ASP A 230 2.51 0.19 -6.23
CA ASP A 230 1.56 -0.26 -5.21
C ASP A 230 1.58 -1.78 -5.04
N ALA A 231 1.82 -2.56 -6.11
CA ALA A 231 2.03 -4.00 -6.05
C ALA A 231 3.31 -4.35 -5.29
N GLY A 232 4.40 -3.64 -5.58
CA GLY A 232 5.66 -3.74 -4.86
C GLY A 232 5.52 -3.40 -3.37
N ARG A 233 4.81 -2.30 -3.05
CA ARG A 233 4.43 -1.89 -1.68
C ARG A 233 3.62 -2.95 -0.95
N SER A 234 2.76 -3.63 -1.68
CA SER A 234 1.86 -4.67 -1.16
C SER A 234 2.51 -6.04 -1.01
N ASN A 235 3.78 -6.19 -1.42
CA ASN A 235 4.48 -7.47 -1.53
C ASN A 235 3.67 -8.49 -2.36
N VAL A 236 3.16 -8.06 -3.52
CA VAL A 236 2.50 -8.94 -4.49
C VAL A 236 3.51 -9.27 -5.59
N PRO A 237 3.88 -10.55 -5.82
CA PRO A 237 4.66 -10.94 -6.98
C PRO A 237 3.92 -10.55 -8.26
N PHE A 238 4.52 -9.66 -9.05
CA PHE A 238 3.83 -8.97 -10.12
C PHE A 238 4.48 -9.22 -11.48
N THR A 239 3.68 -9.67 -12.45
CA THR A 239 4.08 -9.79 -13.86
C THR A 239 3.75 -8.50 -14.60
N THR A 240 4.72 -7.96 -15.33
CA THR A 240 4.51 -6.77 -16.17
C THR A 240 5.33 -6.88 -17.45
N GLY A 241 5.39 -5.83 -18.26
CA GLY A 241 6.09 -5.89 -19.54
C GLY A 241 5.82 -4.70 -20.45
N ILE A 242 6.49 -4.69 -21.59
CA ILE A 242 6.33 -3.70 -22.65
C ILE A 242 5.73 -4.34 -23.91
N LEU A 243 4.98 -3.53 -24.68
CA LEU A 243 4.56 -3.87 -26.03
C LEU A 243 5.43 -3.11 -27.01
N ILE A 244 5.95 -3.80 -28.02
CA ILE A 244 6.73 -3.18 -29.09
C ILE A 244 5.93 -3.17 -30.40
N GLY A 245 6.00 -2.08 -31.15
CA GLY A 245 5.33 -1.88 -32.43
C GLY A 245 3.95 -1.24 -32.35
N ILE A 246 3.55 -0.67 -31.21
CA ILE A 246 2.24 -0.01 -31.07
C ILE A 246 2.25 1.49 -31.44
N GLY A 247 3.42 2.04 -31.74
CA GLY A 247 3.62 3.42 -32.21
C GLY A 247 4.66 4.21 -31.42
N GLU A 248 5.26 3.59 -30.40
CA GLU A 248 6.37 4.10 -29.61
C GLU A 248 7.68 4.12 -30.41
N ASP A 249 8.56 5.05 -30.07
CA ASP A 249 9.92 5.10 -30.61
C ASP A 249 10.95 4.38 -29.71
N HIS A 250 12.21 4.35 -30.13
CA HIS A 250 13.26 3.65 -29.41
C HIS A 250 13.66 4.33 -28.09
N GLU A 251 13.50 5.65 -27.96
CA GLU A 251 13.77 6.37 -26.71
C GLU A 251 12.66 6.06 -25.69
N GLU A 252 11.40 6.06 -26.13
CA GLU A 252 10.23 5.71 -25.31
C GLU A 252 10.27 4.25 -24.83
N ARG A 253 10.74 3.31 -25.66
CA ARG A 253 10.99 1.92 -25.23
C ARG A 253 12.10 1.82 -24.19
N ALA A 254 13.19 2.55 -24.40
CA ALA A 254 14.29 2.60 -23.43
C ALA A 254 13.76 3.15 -22.10
N ASP A 255 13.03 4.26 -22.11
CA ASP A 255 12.42 4.85 -20.92
C ASP A 255 11.51 3.87 -20.17
N SER A 256 10.68 3.13 -20.91
CA SER A 256 9.82 2.09 -20.33
C SER A 256 10.64 1.02 -19.59
N LEU A 257 11.74 0.54 -20.18
CA LEU A 257 12.63 -0.44 -19.55
C LEU A 257 13.36 0.15 -18.32
N PHE A 258 13.74 1.43 -18.34
CA PHE A 258 14.34 2.10 -17.19
C PHE A 258 13.35 2.31 -16.05
N GLU A 259 12.08 2.61 -16.32
CA GLU A 259 11.03 2.68 -15.29
C GLU A 259 10.74 1.30 -14.68
N LEU A 260 10.73 0.24 -15.50
CA LEU A 260 10.65 -1.14 -14.98
C LEU A 260 11.86 -1.48 -14.11
N ARG A 261 13.08 -1.09 -14.51
CA ARG A 261 14.30 -1.27 -13.69
C ARG A 261 14.21 -0.52 -12.36
N ARG A 262 13.76 0.74 -12.39
CA ARG A 262 13.58 1.56 -11.18
C ARG A 262 12.63 0.87 -10.20
N THR A 263 11.48 0.43 -10.70
CA THR A 263 10.46 -0.27 -9.90
C THR A 263 10.98 -1.61 -9.38
N ALA A 264 11.62 -2.43 -10.22
CA ALA A 264 12.19 -3.71 -9.83
C ALA A 264 13.26 -3.56 -8.73
N ARG A 265 14.11 -2.54 -8.81
CA ARG A 265 15.14 -2.26 -7.79
C ARG A 265 14.55 -1.70 -6.50
N ALA A 266 13.52 -0.86 -6.58
CA ALA A 266 12.93 -0.23 -5.39
C ALA A 266 12.14 -1.24 -4.53
N TYR A 267 11.45 -2.19 -5.17
CA TYR A 267 10.49 -3.06 -4.47
C TYR A 267 10.83 -4.54 -4.52
N HIS A 268 11.67 -4.98 -5.47
CA HIS A 268 12.00 -6.40 -5.71
C HIS A 268 10.78 -7.32 -5.91
N GLY A 269 9.67 -6.75 -6.38
CA GLY A 269 8.37 -7.44 -6.56
C GLY A 269 7.99 -7.80 -7.99
N ILE A 270 8.69 -7.25 -9.00
CA ILE A 270 8.50 -7.67 -10.38
C ILE A 270 9.11 -9.06 -10.53
N GLN A 271 8.26 -10.07 -10.73
CA GLN A 271 8.72 -11.46 -10.91
C GLN A 271 9.08 -11.77 -12.36
N GLU A 272 8.48 -11.05 -13.30
CA GLU A 272 8.57 -11.31 -14.73
C GLU A 272 8.37 -10.03 -15.53
N VAL A 273 9.18 -9.86 -16.58
CA VAL A 273 9.06 -8.80 -17.59
C VAL A 273 8.81 -9.43 -18.95
N ILE A 274 7.61 -9.22 -19.48
CA ILE A 274 7.18 -9.66 -20.80
C ILE A 274 7.65 -8.63 -21.84
N VAL A 275 8.37 -9.09 -22.86
CA VAL A 275 8.64 -8.31 -24.06
C VAL A 275 7.85 -8.93 -25.20
N GLN A 276 6.79 -8.24 -25.63
CA GLN A 276 5.85 -8.77 -26.59
C GLN A 276 5.72 -7.85 -27.81
N ASN A 277 5.75 -8.44 -29.00
CA ASN A 277 5.52 -7.75 -30.25
C ASN A 277 4.03 -7.55 -30.53
N PHE A 278 3.72 -6.38 -31.10
CA PHE A 278 2.45 -6.07 -31.72
C PHE A 278 2.31 -6.86 -33.03
N ARG A 279 1.10 -7.41 -33.21
CA ARG A 279 0.65 -8.06 -34.44
C ARG A 279 -0.65 -7.39 -34.87
N ALA A 280 -0.70 -6.95 -36.12
CA ALA A 280 -1.84 -6.26 -36.68
C ALA A 280 -3.02 -7.22 -36.88
N LYS A 281 -4.21 -6.77 -36.49
CA LYS A 281 -5.43 -7.59 -36.50
C LYS A 281 -6.52 -6.91 -37.35
N PRO A 282 -7.22 -7.64 -38.24
CA PRO A 282 -8.21 -7.07 -39.17
C PRO A 282 -9.33 -6.26 -38.50
N ASP A 283 -9.80 -6.70 -37.33
CA ASP A 283 -10.95 -6.13 -36.63
C ASP A 283 -10.58 -4.99 -35.67
N THR A 284 -9.42 -4.38 -35.85
CA THR A 284 -8.89 -3.32 -34.97
C THR A 284 -8.74 -2.00 -35.72
N ALA A 285 -8.67 -0.89 -34.99
CA ALA A 285 -8.36 0.41 -35.58
C ALA A 285 -6.92 0.46 -36.11
N MET A 286 -6.03 -0.37 -35.57
CA MET A 286 -4.63 -0.51 -36.00
C MET A 286 -4.39 -1.58 -37.06
N ARG A 287 -5.44 -2.09 -37.73
CA ARG A 287 -5.33 -3.13 -38.78
C ARG A 287 -4.36 -2.80 -39.93
N GLY A 288 -4.07 -1.52 -40.16
CA GLY A 288 -3.16 -1.05 -41.22
C GLY A 288 -1.74 -0.74 -40.75
N MET A 289 -1.42 -0.96 -39.47
CA MET A 289 -0.07 -0.77 -38.94
C MET A 289 0.78 -2.01 -39.21
N PRO A 290 2.10 -1.86 -39.47
CA PRO A 290 2.99 -2.99 -39.64
C PRO A 290 3.16 -3.77 -38.34
N ASP A 291 3.40 -5.07 -38.45
CA ASP A 291 3.83 -5.90 -37.34
C ASP A 291 5.21 -5.44 -36.83
N ALA A 292 5.49 -5.67 -35.54
CA ALA A 292 6.86 -5.58 -35.03
C ALA A 292 7.69 -6.77 -35.54
N GLU A 293 8.81 -6.46 -36.20
CA GLU A 293 9.69 -7.45 -36.81
C GLU A 293 10.42 -8.30 -35.76
N LEU A 294 10.79 -9.54 -36.11
CA LEU A 294 11.43 -10.46 -35.15
C LEU A 294 12.81 -9.99 -34.67
N GLU A 295 13.60 -9.35 -35.54
CA GLU A 295 14.88 -8.76 -35.11
C GLU A 295 14.67 -7.57 -34.16
N GLU A 296 13.56 -6.86 -34.26
CA GLU A 296 13.19 -5.77 -33.34
C GLU A 296 12.80 -6.32 -31.97
N LEU A 297 12.05 -7.43 -31.93
CA LEU A 297 11.75 -8.17 -30.72
C LEU A 297 13.01 -8.70 -30.04
N ALA A 298 13.91 -9.35 -30.81
CA ALA A 298 15.17 -9.86 -30.28
C ALA A 298 16.06 -8.73 -29.72
N ALA A 299 16.14 -7.57 -30.40
CA ALA A 299 16.86 -6.42 -29.89
C ALA A 299 16.25 -5.91 -28.57
N ALA A 300 14.92 -5.81 -28.49
CA ALA A 300 14.22 -5.38 -27.27
C ALA A 300 14.46 -6.32 -26.08
N ILE A 301 14.43 -7.64 -26.30
CA ILE A 301 14.74 -8.65 -25.28
C ILE A 301 16.19 -8.50 -24.80
N ALA A 302 17.14 -8.38 -25.72
CA ALA A 302 18.55 -8.29 -25.37
C ALA A 302 18.87 -6.99 -24.61
N VAL A 303 18.26 -5.86 -25.00
CA VAL A 303 18.37 -4.59 -24.27
C VAL A 303 17.71 -4.69 -22.89
N ALA A 304 16.52 -5.28 -22.78
CA ALA A 304 15.85 -5.51 -21.51
C ALA A 304 16.73 -6.34 -20.55
N ARG A 305 17.39 -7.38 -21.05
CA ARG A 305 18.33 -8.21 -20.27
C ARG A 305 19.51 -7.41 -19.72
N HIS A 306 20.08 -6.51 -20.51
CA HIS A 306 21.18 -5.64 -20.06
C HIS A 306 20.74 -4.57 -19.06
N ILE A 307 19.54 -4.00 -19.24
CA ILE A 307 19.02 -2.95 -18.36
C ILE A 307 18.57 -3.53 -17.01
N LEU A 308 17.80 -4.62 -17.03
CA LEU A 308 17.21 -5.23 -15.84
C LEU A 308 18.20 -6.15 -15.10
N GLY A 309 19.19 -6.67 -15.81
CA GLY A 309 20.29 -7.47 -15.26
C GLY A 309 19.99 -8.97 -15.13
N PRO A 310 20.90 -9.72 -14.48
CA PRO A 310 20.86 -11.18 -14.45
C PRO A 310 19.71 -11.75 -13.60
N SER A 311 19.24 -11.01 -12.59
CA SER A 311 18.17 -11.50 -11.70
C SER A 311 16.77 -11.43 -12.30
N ALA A 312 16.58 -10.62 -13.36
CA ALA A 312 15.28 -10.45 -14.00
C ALA A 312 14.85 -11.71 -14.75
N ARG A 313 13.55 -11.97 -14.82
CA ARG A 313 12.98 -13.03 -15.66
C ARG A 313 12.32 -12.40 -16.85
N ILE A 314 12.82 -12.73 -18.04
CA ILE A 314 12.42 -12.10 -19.29
C ILE A 314 11.69 -13.12 -20.13
N GLN A 315 10.44 -12.78 -20.40
CA GLN A 315 9.51 -13.62 -21.12
C GLN A 315 9.24 -13.07 -22.51
N ALA A 316 9.14 -13.95 -23.50
CA ALA A 316 8.55 -13.64 -24.80
C ALA A 316 7.54 -14.73 -25.20
N PRO A 317 6.35 -14.36 -25.72
CA PRO A 317 5.30 -15.32 -26.03
C PRO A 317 5.68 -16.24 -27.21
N PRO A 318 5.70 -17.57 -27.05
CA PRO A 318 6.21 -18.50 -28.06
C PRO A 318 5.29 -18.65 -29.28
N ASN A 319 4.02 -18.24 -29.19
CA ASN A 319 3.08 -18.27 -30.31
C ASN A 319 3.22 -17.07 -31.28
N LEU A 320 3.98 -16.03 -30.92
CA LEU A 320 4.09 -14.78 -31.71
C LEU A 320 5.41 -14.63 -32.48
N VAL A 321 6.20 -15.70 -32.58
CA VAL A 321 7.63 -15.64 -32.99
C VAL A 321 7.93 -16.45 -34.25
N ASP A 322 6.90 -16.91 -34.96
CA ASP A 322 6.98 -17.59 -36.27
C ASP A 322 8.05 -18.70 -36.35
N ALA A 323 8.20 -19.48 -35.27
CA ALA A 323 9.17 -20.58 -35.08
C ALA A 323 10.65 -20.19 -34.88
N GLU A 324 10.97 -18.90 -34.72
CA GLU A 324 12.32 -18.39 -34.42
C GLU A 324 12.70 -18.52 -32.93
N TYR A 325 12.54 -19.71 -32.34
CA TYR A 325 12.79 -19.95 -30.91
C TYR A 325 14.27 -19.70 -30.52
N ALA A 326 15.21 -20.16 -31.34
CA ALA A 326 16.64 -20.02 -31.10
C ALA A 326 17.08 -18.54 -31.08
N LEU A 327 16.44 -17.68 -31.87
CA LEU A 327 16.71 -16.24 -31.87
C LEU A 327 16.37 -15.60 -30.52
N LEU A 328 15.20 -15.92 -29.96
CA LEU A 328 14.79 -15.35 -28.68
C LEU A 328 15.58 -15.89 -27.50
N ILE A 329 15.87 -17.20 -27.50
CA ILE A 329 16.80 -17.80 -26.55
C ILE A 329 18.15 -17.08 -26.68
N GLY A 330 18.69 -16.93 -27.89
CA GLY A 330 19.92 -16.17 -28.12
C GLY A 330 19.87 -14.73 -27.61
N ALA A 331 18.72 -14.06 -27.71
CA ALA A 331 18.51 -12.70 -27.24
C ALA A 331 18.46 -12.58 -25.70
N GLY A 332 18.25 -13.68 -24.97
CA GLY A 332 18.37 -13.71 -23.50
C GLY A 332 17.08 -13.90 -22.72
N ILE A 333 16.01 -14.43 -23.33
CA ILE A 333 14.86 -14.92 -22.57
C ILE A 333 15.28 -16.10 -21.67
N ASP A 334 14.61 -16.25 -20.54
CA ASP A 334 14.70 -17.42 -19.67
C ASP A 334 13.33 -18.03 -19.31
N ASP A 335 12.26 -17.47 -19.86
CA ASP A 335 10.90 -17.96 -19.66
C ASP A 335 10.07 -17.83 -20.96
N TRP A 336 9.24 -18.84 -21.26
CA TRP A 336 8.29 -18.81 -22.38
C TRP A 336 6.90 -18.32 -21.97
N GLY A 337 6.62 -18.14 -20.68
CA GLY A 337 5.35 -17.67 -20.16
C GLY A 337 4.32 -18.77 -19.99
N GLY A 338 3.07 -18.34 -19.87
CA GLY A 338 1.91 -19.22 -19.72
C GLY A 338 1.49 -19.88 -21.04
N VAL A 339 1.71 -21.20 -21.16
CA VAL A 339 1.31 -22.01 -22.32
C VAL A 339 0.13 -22.90 -21.95
N SER A 340 -0.92 -22.89 -22.79
CA SER A 340 -2.14 -23.64 -22.52
C SER A 340 -2.32 -24.82 -23.48
N PRO A 341 -2.51 -26.05 -22.98
CA PRO A 341 -2.83 -27.21 -23.81
C PRO A 341 -4.32 -27.28 -24.20
N LEU A 342 -5.19 -26.44 -23.62
CA LEU A 342 -6.65 -26.53 -23.76
C LEU A 342 -7.29 -25.27 -24.34
N THR A 343 -7.12 -24.15 -23.64
CA THR A 343 -7.72 -22.86 -24.00
C THR A 343 -6.88 -22.13 -25.06
N PRO A 344 -7.52 -21.44 -26.02
CA PRO A 344 -6.80 -20.61 -26.98
C PRO A 344 -6.18 -19.39 -26.27
N ASP A 345 -5.26 -18.72 -26.95
CA ASP A 345 -4.88 -17.35 -26.57
C ASP A 345 -6.06 -16.43 -26.90
N HIS A 346 -6.82 -15.97 -25.90
CA HIS A 346 -7.96 -15.09 -26.16
C HIS A 346 -7.55 -13.66 -26.56
N VAL A 347 -6.27 -13.30 -26.40
CA VAL A 347 -5.73 -12.01 -26.85
C VAL A 347 -5.30 -12.10 -28.31
N ASN A 348 -4.66 -13.21 -28.71
CA ASN A 348 -4.25 -13.50 -30.10
C ASN A 348 -4.82 -14.84 -30.59
N PRO A 349 -6.14 -14.97 -30.74
CA PRO A 349 -6.79 -16.25 -31.06
C PRO A 349 -6.37 -16.83 -32.43
N GLU A 350 -5.85 -15.99 -33.32
CA GLU A 350 -5.30 -16.38 -34.61
C GLU A 350 -3.89 -17.03 -34.53
N ARG A 351 -3.24 -17.00 -33.35
CA ARG A 351 -1.92 -17.59 -33.10
C ARG A 351 -2.00 -18.60 -31.95
N PRO A 352 -2.31 -19.88 -32.23
CA PRO A 352 -2.47 -20.89 -31.19
C PRO A 352 -1.17 -21.17 -30.43
N TRP A 353 -1.30 -21.66 -29.20
CA TRP A 353 -0.17 -22.11 -28.40
C TRP A 353 0.58 -23.27 -29.08
N PRO A 354 1.91 -23.30 -29.03
CA PRO A 354 2.66 -24.48 -29.47
C PRO A 354 2.37 -25.67 -28.53
N HIS A 355 2.50 -26.87 -29.07
CA HIS A 355 2.49 -28.08 -28.24
C HIS A 355 3.69 -28.07 -27.30
N ILE A 356 3.50 -28.52 -26.06
CA ILE A 356 4.54 -28.46 -25.03
C ILE A 356 5.74 -29.35 -25.40
N GLU A 357 5.50 -30.49 -26.03
CA GLU A 357 6.54 -31.38 -26.54
C GLU A 357 7.38 -30.71 -27.64
N GLU A 358 6.74 -29.91 -28.51
CA GLU A 358 7.45 -29.13 -29.53
C GLU A 358 8.29 -28.03 -28.86
N LEU A 359 7.71 -27.29 -27.91
CA LEU A 359 8.43 -26.23 -27.19
C LEU A 359 9.65 -26.81 -26.44
N ALA A 360 9.51 -28.00 -25.84
CA ALA A 360 10.61 -28.71 -25.19
C ALA A 360 11.70 -29.10 -26.19
N ALA A 361 11.33 -29.66 -27.35
CA ALA A 361 12.28 -30.03 -28.39
C ALA A 361 13.06 -28.81 -28.93
N ARG A 362 12.37 -27.70 -29.20
CA ARG A 362 12.99 -26.44 -29.67
C ARG A 362 13.91 -25.81 -28.63
N THR A 363 13.53 -25.90 -27.36
CA THR A 363 14.37 -25.43 -26.24
C THR A 363 15.63 -26.29 -26.12
N ALA A 364 15.50 -27.62 -26.26
CA ALA A 364 16.62 -28.56 -26.26
C ALA A 364 17.56 -28.40 -27.46
N GLU A 365 17.03 -28.10 -28.66
CA GLU A 365 17.82 -27.76 -29.85
C GLU A 365 18.76 -26.56 -29.60
N SER A 366 18.37 -25.65 -28.70
CA SER A 366 19.17 -24.48 -28.30
C SER A 366 20.09 -24.75 -27.10
N GLY A 367 20.13 -25.99 -26.59
CA GLY A 367 20.99 -26.41 -25.47
C GLY A 367 20.40 -26.18 -24.08
N PHE A 368 19.09 -25.96 -23.96
CA PHE A 368 18.40 -25.71 -22.68
C PHE A 368 17.39 -26.82 -22.35
N GLU A 369 17.19 -27.07 -21.06
CA GLU A 369 16.10 -27.91 -20.55
C GLU A 369 14.85 -27.06 -20.33
N LEU A 370 13.70 -27.51 -20.82
CA LEU A 370 12.42 -26.86 -20.54
C LEU A 370 11.84 -27.41 -19.23
N ARG A 371 11.57 -26.53 -18.26
CA ARG A 371 10.96 -26.92 -16.98
C ARG A 371 9.71 -26.13 -16.64
N GLU A 372 8.73 -26.80 -16.06
CA GLU A 372 7.49 -26.17 -15.61
C GLU A 372 7.74 -25.39 -14.31
N ARG A 373 7.24 -24.16 -14.25
CA ARG A 373 7.13 -23.36 -13.03
C ARG A 373 5.66 -23.17 -12.65
N LEU A 374 5.43 -22.71 -11.42
CA LEU A 374 4.12 -22.21 -11.02
C LEU A 374 3.92 -20.78 -11.51
N THR A 375 2.70 -20.25 -11.29
CA THR A 375 2.39 -18.86 -11.60
C THR A 375 3.23 -17.88 -10.78
N ILE A 376 3.48 -18.22 -9.51
CA ILE A 376 4.45 -17.56 -8.64
C ILE A 376 5.84 -18.15 -8.88
N TYR A 377 6.83 -17.28 -9.03
CA TYR A 377 8.21 -17.69 -9.32
C TYR A 377 8.92 -18.28 -8.07
N PRO A 378 9.88 -19.22 -8.27
CA PRO A 378 10.59 -19.91 -7.17
C PRO A 378 11.23 -18.97 -6.14
N GLU A 379 11.74 -17.83 -6.60
CA GLU A 379 12.39 -16.83 -5.75
C GLU A 379 11.41 -16.26 -4.70
N PHE A 380 10.12 -16.12 -5.03
CA PHE A 380 9.09 -15.63 -4.10
C PHE A 380 8.55 -16.74 -3.19
N ILE A 381 8.48 -17.97 -3.68
CA ILE A 381 8.14 -19.14 -2.85
C ILE A 381 9.16 -19.30 -1.72
N ARG A 382 10.46 -19.19 -2.04
CA ARG A 382 11.55 -19.30 -1.06
C ARG A 382 11.57 -18.14 -0.05
N ARG A 383 11.22 -16.92 -0.48
CA ARG A 383 11.10 -15.76 0.41
C ARG A 383 9.92 -15.91 1.38
N GLY A 384 8.84 -16.58 0.99
CA GLY A 384 7.66 -16.79 1.84
C GLY A 384 6.96 -15.48 2.20
N GLU A 385 6.50 -15.35 3.44
CA GLU A 385 5.89 -14.12 3.92
C GLU A 385 6.89 -12.94 3.92
N PRO A 386 6.49 -11.72 3.51
CA PRO A 386 5.13 -11.29 3.20
C PRO A 386 4.74 -11.45 1.71
N TRP A 387 5.53 -12.10 0.85
CA TRP A 387 5.26 -12.21 -0.59
C TRP A 387 4.21 -13.26 -0.95
N LEU A 388 4.10 -14.29 -0.13
CA LEU A 388 3.09 -15.33 -0.26
C LEU A 388 2.18 -15.30 0.97
N ASP A 389 0.88 -15.06 0.75
CA ASP A 389 -0.11 -15.01 1.83
C ASP A 389 -0.20 -16.37 2.54
N PRO A 390 -0.32 -16.42 3.88
CA PRO A 390 -0.44 -17.67 4.61
C PRO A 390 -1.57 -18.58 4.13
N ARG A 391 -2.70 -18.01 3.65
CA ARG A 391 -3.83 -18.78 3.11
C ARG A 391 -3.47 -19.53 1.83
N LEU A 392 -2.46 -19.07 1.10
CA LEU A 392 -2.00 -19.67 -0.15
C LEU A 392 -0.85 -20.67 0.05
N LEU A 393 -0.20 -20.69 1.23
CA LEU A 393 0.92 -21.59 1.50
C LEU A 393 0.58 -23.07 1.29
N PRO A 394 -0.57 -23.60 1.77
CA PRO A 394 -0.93 -25.00 1.52
C PRO A 394 -1.09 -25.31 0.03
N HIS A 395 -1.75 -24.42 -0.72
CA HIS A 395 -2.00 -24.58 -2.16
C HIS A 395 -0.70 -24.55 -2.97
N VAL A 396 0.20 -23.60 -2.69
CA VAL A 396 1.49 -23.50 -3.39
C VAL A 396 2.39 -24.69 -3.04
N ARG A 397 2.48 -25.08 -1.76
CA ARG A 397 3.30 -26.24 -1.34
C ARG A 397 2.83 -27.56 -1.91
N ALA A 398 1.54 -27.72 -2.19
CA ALA A 398 1.01 -28.91 -2.84
C ALA A 398 1.56 -29.10 -4.27
N LEU A 399 1.91 -28.00 -4.93
CA LEU A 399 2.32 -27.98 -6.34
C LEU A 399 3.79 -27.61 -6.56
N ALA A 400 4.46 -27.07 -5.56
CA ALA A 400 5.87 -26.68 -5.63
C ALA A 400 6.79 -27.83 -5.22
N ASP A 401 7.88 -27.99 -5.95
CA ASP A 401 9.02 -28.79 -5.53
C ASP A 401 9.77 -28.08 -4.38
N PRO A 402 10.00 -28.73 -3.23
CA PRO A 402 10.54 -28.06 -2.04
C PRO A 402 12.01 -27.64 -2.17
N GLU A 403 12.78 -28.26 -3.06
CA GLU A 403 14.20 -27.95 -3.25
C GLU A 403 14.38 -26.80 -4.25
N THR A 404 13.68 -26.91 -5.38
CA THR A 404 13.85 -26.00 -6.53
C THR A 404 12.87 -24.84 -6.50
N GLY A 405 11.70 -25.00 -5.87
CA GLY A 405 10.57 -24.07 -5.97
C GLY A 405 9.88 -24.08 -7.34
N LEU A 406 10.32 -24.91 -8.29
CA LEU A 406 9.65 -25.12 -9.58
C LEU A 406 8.37 -25.94 -9.38
N ALA A 407 7.59 -26.12 -10.45
CA ALA A 407 6.43 -27.00 -10.38
C ALA A 407 6.89 -28.44 -10.12
N LYS A 408 6.26 -29.10 -9.15
CA LYS A 408 6.48 -30.52 -8.85
C LYS A 408 6.02 -31.36 -10.05
N GLU A 409 6.94 -32.14 -10.59
CA GLU A 409 6.68 -32.97 -11.77
C GLU A 409 5.58 -34.00 -11.48
N GLY A 410 4.63 -34.14 -12.39
CA GLY A 410 3.49 -35.04 -12.26
C GLY A 410 2.46 -34.66 -11.19
N ALA A 411 2.62 -33.54 -10.48
CA ALA A 411 1.61 -33.07 -9.53
C ALA A 411 0.33 -32.69 -10.27
N ILE A 412 -0.79 -33.31 -9.86
CA ILE A 412 -2.13 -32.98 -10.30
C ILE A 412 -2.75 -32.07 -9.24
N PRO A 413 -3.23 -30.86 -9.60
CA PRO A 413 -3.91 -30.00 -8.66
C PRO A 413 -5.15 -30.65 -8.06
N ALA A 414 -5.32 -30.45 -6.76
CA ALA A 414 -6.48 -30.90 -6.02
C ALA A 414 -6.96 -29.75 -5.13
N GLY A 415 -8.27 -29.60 -5.04
CA GLY A 415 -8.92 -28.61 -4.20
C GLY A 415 -8.50 -28.74 -2.73
N LEU A 416 -8.20 -27.60 -2.10
CA LEU A 416 -7.92 -27.50 -0.67
C LEU A 416 -8.79 -26.39 -0.07
N PRO A 417 -9.28 -26.50 1.17
CA PRO A 417 -10.04 -25.43 1.80
C PRO A 417 -9.26 -24.12 1.84
N TRP A 418 -9.90 -23.02 1.42
CA TRP A 418 -9.39 -21.68 1.58
C TRP A 418 -10.01 -21.11 2.87
N GLN A 419 -9.34 -21.35 4.00
CA GLN A 419 -9.81 -20.84 5.30
C GLN A 419 -8.70 -20.08 6.02
N GLU A 420 -9.11 -19.10 6.83
CA GLU A 420 -8.22 -18.52 7.83
C GLU A 420 -7.82 -19.61 8.83
N PRO A 421 -6.59 -19.61 9.36
CA PRO A 421 -6.30 -20.37 10.56
C PRO A 421 -7.30 -19.90 11.63
N ASP A 422 -8.22 -20.77 12.02
CA ASP A 422 -9.25 -20.51 13.02
C ASP A 422 -8.59 -20.58 14.43
N GLU A 423 -7.58 -19.75 14.65
CA GLU A 423 -7.03 -19.53 15.99
C GLU A 423 -7.95 -18.53 16.69
N GLY A 424 -8.78 -19.04 17.62
CA GLY A 424 -9.68 -18.19 18.41
C GLY A 424 -8.93 -17.08 19.15
N PHE A 425 -9.65 -16.00 19.49
CA PHE A 425 -9.16 -14.81 20.21
C PHE A 425 -8.74 -15.16 21.66
N THR A 426 -7.66 -15.91 21.78
CA THR A 426 -7.12 -16.42 23.05
C THR A 426 -5.91 -15.59 23.47
N SER A 427 -5.74 -15.41 24.77
CA SER A 427 -4.62 -14.65 25.30
C SER A 427 -3.29 -15.34 24.96
N PHE A 428 -2.34 -14.57 24.43
CA PHE A 428 -1.00 -15.05 24.11
C PHE A 428 0.05 -13.99 24.49
N GLY A 429 1.24 -14.45 24.92
CA GLY A 429 2.39 -13.58 25.16
C GLY A 429 2.34 -12.75 26.45
N ARG A 430 3.10 -11.64 26.48
CA ARG A 430 3.29 -10.77 27.67
C ARG A 430 2.10 -9.80 27.87
N THR A 431 0.92 -10.32 28.18
CA THR A 431 -0.32 -9.52 28.29
C THR A 431 -0.34 -8.52 29.46
N ASP A 432 0.63 -8.60 30.36
CA ASP A 432 0.90 -7.67 31.46
C ASP A 432 1.85 -6.51 31.07
N LEU A 433 2.29 -6.43 29.81
CA LEU A 433 3.27 -5.43 29.35
C LEU A 433 2.88 -3.99 29.70
N HIS A 434 1.59 -3.64 29.65
CA HIS A 434 1.06 -2.34 30.03
C HIS A 434 1.42 -1.90 31.46
N HIS A 435 1.62 -2.84 32.39
CA HIS A 435 2.06 -2.58 33.75
C HIS A 435 3.59 -2.69 33.89
N THR A 436 4.18 -3.74 33.31
CA THR A 436 5.61 -4.02 33.46
C THR A 436 6.50 -3.08 32.64
N ILE A 437 5.98 -2.38 31.62
CA ILE A 437 6.80 -1.48 30.79
C ILE A 437 7.35 -0.28 31.58
N ASP A 438 6.64 0.17 32.62
CA ASP A 438 7.08 1.29 33.45
C ASP A 438 8.14 0.89 34.48
N THR A 439 8.10 -0.36 34.95
CA THR A 439 8.98 -0.89 36.00
C THR A 439 10.17 -1.69 35.47
N GLU A 440 9.92 -2.57 34.50
CA GLU A 440 10.91 -3.50 33.93
C GLU A 440 11.43 -3.07 32.56
N GLY A 441 10.69 -2.24 31.83
CA GLY A 441 11.04 -1.83 30.48
C GLY A 441 10.91 -2.94 29.42
N ARG A 442 11.54 -2.72 28.26
CA ARG A 442 11.49 -3.61 27.09
C ARG A 442 12.55 -4.72 27.20
N THR A 443 12.27 -5.92 26.67
CA THR A 443 13.16 -7.09 26.81
C THR A 443 14.43 -6.99 25.94
N GLY A 444 14.47 -6.08 24.95
CA GLY A 444 15.66 -5.78 24.15
C GLY A 444 15.49 -4.54 23.25
N ASP A 445 16.61 -4.00 22.76
CA ASP A 445 16.65 -2.69 22.08
C ASP A 445 16.10 -2.69 20.65
N ARG A 446 16.12 -3.83 19.94
CA ARG A 446 15.75 -3.95 18.52
C ARG A 446 15.13 -5.31 18.19
N ARG A 447 14.43 -5.40 17.06
CA ARG A 447 13.96 -6.66 16.46
C ARG A 447 15.11 -7.45 15.84
N ASN A 448 14.98 -8.78 15.81
CA ASN A 448 16.06 -9.70 15.40
C ASN A 448 16.45 -9.68 13.91
N ASP A 449 15.65 -9.10 13.00
CA ASP A 449 15.86 -9.10 11.54
C ASP A 449 15.93 -7.68 10.95
N PHE A 450 16.43 -6.73 11.73
CA PHE A 450 16.45 -5.30 11.43
C PHE A 450 16.91 -4.95 10.00
N ASP A 451 17.82 -5.73 9.41
CA ASP A 451 18.40 -5.46 8.09
C ASP A 451 17.59 -6.00 6.90
N GLU A 452 16.63 -6.91 7.10
CA GLU A 452 15.90 -7.57 6.00
C GLU A 452 14.53 -6.94 5.71
N VAL A 453 13.80 -6.52 6.75
CA VAL A 453 12.39 -6.11 6.59
C VAL A 453 12.22 -4.65 6.14
N TYR A 454 13.18 -3.78 6.45
CA TYR A 454 13.03 -2.36 6.17
C TYR A 454 13.53 -1.92 4.78
N GLY A 455 14.13 -2.84 4.01
CA GLY A 455 14.62 -2.60 2.65
C GLY A 455 15.99 -1.93 2.60
N ASP A 456 16.39 -1.50 1.40
CA ASP A 456 17.67 -0.83 1.17
C ASP A 456 17.70 0.56 1.84
N TRP A 457 18.48 0.66 2.92
CA TRP A 457 18.66 1.90 3.67
C TRP A 457 19.40 2.98 2.88
N GLU A 458 20.21 2.63 1.88
CA GLU A 458 20.97 3.58 1.07
C GLU A 458 20.03 4.34 0.12
N ALA A 459 19.13 3.62 -0.57
CA ALA A 459 18.09 4.23 -1.40
C ALA A 459 17.13 5.15 -0.59
N LEU A 460 16.84 4.80 0.67
CA LEU A 460 16.02 5.64 1.55
C LEU A 460 16.73 6.92 1.99
N ARG A 461 18.05 6.90 2.17
CA ARG A 461 18.82 8.13 2.50
C ARG A 461 18.81 9.12 1.36
N GLU A 462 18.90 8.65 0.12
CA GLU A 462 18.77 9.52 -1.06
C GLU A 462 17.38 10.17 -1.14
N ALA A 463 16.32 9.40 -0.88
CA ALA A 463 14.95 9.91 -0.86
C ALA A 463 14.67 10.87 0.31
N ALA A 464 15.31 10.65 1.47
CA ALA A 464 15.18 11.51 2.65
C ALA A 464 16.11 12.74 2.62
N ALA A 465 16.97 12.88 1.60
CA ALA A 465 17.90 13.99 1.52
C ALA A 465 17.16 15.33 1.39
N PRO A 466 17.54 16.36 2.17
CA PRO A 466 16.84 17.64 2.14
C PRO A 466 16.95 18.31 0.76
N GLY A 467 15.81 18.43 0.07
CA GLY A 467 15.65 19.32 -1.08
C GLY A 467 15.78 20.79 -0.69
N MET A 468 16.14 21.64 -1.67
CA MET A 468 16.49 23.05 -1.49
C MET A 468 15.58 23.81 -0.50
N VAL A 469 16.19 24.31 0.57
CA VAL A 469 15.57 25.22 1.55
C VAL A 469 15.49 26.62 0.94
N PRO A 470 14.30 27.25 0.82
CA PRO A 470 14.21 28.64 0.38
C PRO A 470 14.87 29.58 1.39
N SER A 471 15.57 30.60 0.90
CA SER A 471 16.14 31.68 1.71
C SER A 471 15.03 32.51 2.35
N ARG A 472 15.08 32.69 3.68
CA ARG A 472 14.22 33.62 4.42
C ARG A 472 14.34 35.05 3.89
N ILE A 473 13.20 35.69 3.64
CA ILE A 473 13.09 37.13 3.45
C ILE A 473 12.21 37.68 4.60
N ASP A 474 12.80 38.49 5.48
CA ASP A 474 12.15 38.96 6.72
C ASP A 474 10.90 39.83 6.51
N ALA A 475 10.68 40.35 5.30
CA ALA A 475 9.49 41.14 4.97
C ALA A 475 8.21 40.29 4.86
N ASP A 476 8.33 39.05 4.39
CA ASP A 476 7.19 38.16 4.10
C ASP A 476 6.54 37.66 5.40
N VAL A 477 7.34 37.42 6.44
CA VAL A 477 6.84 36.97 7.76
C VAL A 477 5.97 38.04 8.41
N ARG A 478 6.36 39.32 8.34
CA ARG A 478 5.56 40.41 8.91
C ARG A 478 4.21 40.55 8.21
N GLN A 479 4.19 40.45 6.88
CA GLN A 479 2.94 40.49 6.13
C GLN A 479 2.07 39.27 6.46
N ALA A 480 2.66 38.09 6.56
CA ALA A 480 1.96 36.86 6.91
C ALA A 480 1.37 36.93 8.33
N LEU A 481 2.09 37.46 9.32
CA LEU A 481 1.57 37.71 10.67
C LEU A 481 0.39 38.70 10.66
N GLY A 482 0.49 39.77 9.87
CA GLY A 482 -0.61 40.72 9.70
C GLY A 482 -1.85 40.06 9.10
N GLN A 483 -1.69 39.21 8.08
CA GLN A 483 -2.79 38.44 7.50
C GLN A 483 -3.37 37.44 8.49
N ALA A 484 -2.54 36.73 9.24
CA ALA A 484 -2.98 35.78 10.26
C ALA A 484 -3.78 36.44 11.39
N ALA A 485 -3.41 37.67 11.77
CA ALA A 485 -4.10 38.45 12.80
C ALA A 485 -5.44 39.05 12.31
N ASP A 486 -5.53 39.45 11.04
CA ASP A 486 -6.75 40.00 10.45
C ASP A 486 -7.75 38.90 10.09
N ASP A 487 -7.30 37.91 9.30
CA ASP A 487 -8.12 36.80 8.84
C ASP A 487 -7.22 35.63 8.39
N PRO A 488 -7.04 34.59 9.24
CA PRO A 488 -6.18 33.46 8.93
C PRO A 488 -6.73 32.58 7.78
N THR A 489 -8.03 32.69 7.45
CA THR A 489 -8.63 31.93 6.33
C THR A 489 -8.09 32.37 4.97
N LYS A 490 -7.48 33.56 4.90
CA LYS A 490 -6.88 34.14 3.70
C LYS A 490 -5.36 33.93 3.59
N LEU A 491 -4.74 33.20 4.53
CA LEU A 491 -3.32 32.87 4.43
C LEU A 491 -3.03 32.07 3.15
N THR A 492 -2.14 32.61 2.31
CA THR A 492 -1.62 31.88 1.16
C THR A 492 -0.65 30.79 1.60
N ASP A 493 -0.35 29.83 0.73
CA ASP A 493 0.60 28.76 1.07
C ASP A 493 2.01 29.28 1.29
N ASP A 494 2.46 30.30 0.55
CA ASP A 494 3.75 30.95 0.76
C ASP A 494 3.82 31.65 2.14
N GLN A 495 2.75 32.36 2.51
CA GLN A 495 2.66 33.00 3.83
C GLN A 495 2.63 31.97 4.95
N ALA A 496 1.83 30.92 4.80
CA ALA A 496 1.74 29.84 5.78
C ALA A 496 3.08 29.11 5.94
N LEU A 497 3.79 28.85 4.84
CA LEU A 497 5.11 28.25 4.86
C LEU A 497 6.13 29.15 5.55
N ALA A 498 6.11 30.46 5.29
CA ALA A 498 6.95 31.43 5.99
C ALA A 498 6.70 31.42 7.52
N LEU A 499 5.44 31.37 7.96
CA LEU A 499 5.08 31.26 9.38
C LEU A 499 5.47 29.92 9.99
N LEU A 500 5.32 28.82 9.26
CA LEU A 500 5.82 27.49 9.67
C LEU A 500 7.34 27.43 9.80
N HIS A 501 8.06 28.43 9.28
CA HIS A 501 9.50 28.63 9.48
C HIS A 501 9.83 29.71 10.52
N ALA A 502 8.88 30.44 11.13
CA ALA A 502 9.14 31.50 12.10
C ALA A 502 9.93 31.04 13.36
N ASP A 503 10.83 31.89 13.88
CA ASP A 503 11.57 31.69 15.13
C ASP A 503 11.64 33.02 15.92
N GLY A 504 12.19 32.97 17.13
CA GLY A 504 12.35 34.14 17.99
C GLY A 504 11.07 34.95 18.17
N GLU A 505 11.18 36.27 18.08
CA GLU A 505 10.05 37.21 18.26
C GLU A 505 8.90 36.97 17.27
N ALA A 506 9.19 36.52 16.05
CA ALA A 506 8.15 36.24 15.05
C ALA A 506 7.32 35.00 15.44
N LEU A 507 7.95 33.98 16.04
CA LEU A 507 7.25 32.83 16.58
C LEU A 507 6.42 33.18 17.82
N ASP A 508 6.95 34.05 18.69
CA ASP A 508 6.24 34.53 19.86
C ASP A 508 4.96 35.26 19.46
N GLU A 509 5.04 36.15 18.47
CA GLU A 509 3.88 36.84 17.93
C GLU A 509 2.90 35.89 17.22
N LEU A 510 3.39 34.90 16.48
CA LEU A 510 2.55 33.87 15.87
C LEU A 510 1.74 33.11 16.94
N CYS A 511 2.39 32.70 18.03
CA CYS A 511 1.74 32.02 19.14
C CYS A 511 0.69 32.92 19.82
N ARG A 512 0.99 34.21 20.00
CA ARG A 512 0.05 35.20 20.56
C ARG A 512 -1.20 35.37 19.69
N ILE A 513 -1.03 35.44 18.36
CA ILE A 513 -2.14 35.52 17.40
C ILE A 513 -2.99 34.25 17.48
N ALA A 514 -2.35 33.07 17.43
CA ALA A 514 -3.04 31.80 17.54
C ALA A 514 -3.80 31.66 18.87
N ASP A 515 -3.20 32.10 19.99
CA ASP A 515 -3.85 32.02 21.29
C ASP A 515 -5.02 33.01 21.46
N THR A 516 -4.90 34.20 20.85
CA THR A 516 -6.01 35.15 20.77
C THR A 516 -7.18 34.53 19.99
N LEU A 517 -6.90 33.95 18.81
CA LEU A 517 -7.92 33.26 18.03
C LEU A 517 -8.52 32.07 18.78
N ARG A 518 -7.70 31.28 19.50
CA ARG A 518 -8.18 30.19 20.36
C ARG A 518 -9.20 30.72 21.36
N ARG A 519 -8.88 31.80 22.07
CA ARG A 519 -9.78 32.42 23.04
C ARG A 519 -11.10 32.87 22.39
N ASP A 520 -11.03 33.49 21.21
CA ASP A 520 -12.22 33.98 20.51
C ASP A 520 -13.12 32.84 19.99
N VAL A 521 -12.54 31.68 19.64
CA VAL A 521 -13.25 30.56 19.04
C VAL A 521 -13.78 29.55 20.08
N VAL A 522 -13.00 29.24 21.12
CA VAL A 522 -13.34 28.20 22.11
C VAL A 522 -13.42 28.69 23.55
N GLY A 523 -13.11 29.96 23.83
CA GLY A 523 -13.13 30.52 25.18
C GLY A 523 -11.89 30.17 26.00
N ASP A 524 -12.01 30.31 27.32
CA ASP A 524 -10.89 30.21 28.27
C ASP A 524 -10.65 28.80 28.80
N ASP A 525 -11.64 27.90 28.70
CA ASP A 525 -11.57 26.53 29.22
C ASP A 525 -10.53 25.67 28.46
N VAL A 526 -9.77 24.87 29.21
CA VAL A 526 -8.94 23.79 28.70
C VAL A 526 -9.67 22.47 28.96
N THR A 527 -9.98 21.73 27.91
CA THR A 527 -10.72 20.47 28.07
C THR A 527 -9.83 19.27 28.31
N TYR A 528 -10.36 18.26 29.00
CA TYR A 528 -9.74 16.94 29.19
C TYR A 528 -10.79 15.84 29.26
N ILE A 529 -10.39 14.59 29.04
CA ILE A 529 -11.27 13.42 29.14
C ILE A 529 -10.72 12.38 30.12
N VAL A 530 -11.60 11.73 30.87
CA VAL A 530 -11.25 10.53 31.63
C VAL A 530 -11.45 9.33 30.71
N THR A 531 -10.35 8.70 30.30
CA THR A 531 -10.32 7.68 29.26
C THR A 531 -9.31 6.59 29.60
N ARG A 532 -9.50 5.39 29.05
CA ARG A 532 -8.51 4.32 29.08
C ARG A 532 -8.09 3.92 27.66
N ASN A 533 -6.80 3.89 27.38
CA ASN A 533 -6.33 3.22 26.16
C ASN A 533 -6.33 1.71 26.38
N ILE A 534 -6.76 0.96 25.37
CA ILE A 534 -6.68 -0.50 25.39
C ILE A 534 -5.97 -0.95 24.12
N ASN A 535 -4.72 -1.40 24.27
CA ASN A 535 -3.98 -1.98 23.17
C ASN A 535 -4.26 -3.48 23.09
N PHE A 536 -5.21 -3.91 22.24
CA PHE A 536 -5.68 -5.30 22.24
C PHE A 536 -4.67 -6.30 21.63
N THR A 537 -3.69 -5.83 20.85
CA THR A 537 -2.53 -6.63 20.41
C THR A 537 -1.41 -5.70 19.97
N ASN A 538 -0.15 -6.11 20.13
CA ASN A 538 0.99 -5.42 19.51
C ASN A 538 1.60 -6.21 18.34
N VAL A 539 1.02 -7.36 17.98
CA VAL A 539 1.48 -8.16 16.83
C VAL A 539 1.07 -7.48 15.52
N CYS A 540 2.02 -7.21 14.64
CA CYS A 540 1.77 -6.45 13.41
C CYS A 540 2.68 -6.88 12.26
N TYR A 541 2.10 -7.25 11.11
CA TYR A 541 2.87 -7.61 9.91
C TYR A 541 3.26 -6.40 9.03
N THR A 542 2.69 -5.21 9.26
CA THR A 542 2.91 -4.03 8.39
C THR A 542 4.36 -3.53 8.42
N GLY A 543 5.04 -3.64 9.57
CA GLY A 543 6.46 -3.28 9.68
C GLY A 543 6.78 -1.79 9.50
N CYS A 544 6.01 -0.89 10.14
CA CYS A 544 6.30 0.55 10.09
C CYS A 544 7.68 0.90 10.68
N ARG A 545 8.51 1.65 9.95
CA ARG A 545 9.90 1.99 10.34
C ARG A 545 9.97 2.98 11.52
N PHE A 546 8.90 3.69 11.81
CA PHE A 546 8.81 4.62 12.96
C PHE A 546 8.21 3.98 14.21
N CYS A 547 7.58 2.81 14.08
CA CYS A 547 6.80 2.20 15.16
C CYS A 547 7.67 1.26 15.99
N ALA A 548 7.85 1.58 17.27
CA ALA A 548 8.52 0.71 18.24
C ALA A 548 7.55 -0.24 18.97
N PHE A 549 6.24 -0.02 18.83
CA PHE A 549 5.20 -0.83 19.46
C PHE A 549 5.01 -2.18 18.76
N ALA A 550 5.01 -2.18 17.43
CA ALA A 550 4.80 -3.36 16.60
C ALA A 550 5.83 -4.47 16.86
N GLN A 551 5.34 -5.68 17.15
CA GLN A 551 6.12 -6.90 17.32
C GLN A 551 5.71 -7.93 16.26
N ARG A 552 6.60 -8.88 15.95
CA ARG A 552 6.21 -10.14 15.31
C ARG A 552 5.67 -11.11 16.34
N ARG A 553 4.85 -12.06 15.90
CA ARG A 553 4.25 -13.09 16.76
C ARG A 553 5.28 -13.87 17.60
N THR A 554 6.51 -13.98 17.09
CA THR A 554 7.62 -14.69 17.74
C THR A 554 8.52 -13.82 18.63
N ASP A 555 8.29 -12.50 18.67
CA ASP A 555 9.11 -11.59 19.48
C ASP A 555 8.72 -11.72 20.97
N ALA A 556 9.68 -11.50 21.87
CA ALA A 556 9.49 -11.73 23.31
C ALA A 556 8.42 -10.84 23.96
N ASP A 557 8.27 -9.61 23.47
CA ASP A 557 7.29 -8.64 23.97
C ASP A 557 5.96 -8.71 23.20
N ALA A 558 5.76 -9.69 22.31
CA ALA A 558 4.51 -9.87 21.58
C ALA A 558 3.37 -10.28 22.52
N TYR A 559 2.16 -9.74 22.31
CA TYR A 559 0.96 -10.15 23.03
C TYR A 559 -0.34 -9.89 22.25
N THR A 560 -1.39 -10.61 22.64
CA THR A 560 -2.79 -10.40 22.23
C THR A 560 -3.70 -10.61 23.44
N LEU A 561 -4.60 -9.67 23.71
CA LEU A 561 -5.60 -9.75 24.77
C LEU A 561 -6.79 -10.62 24.32
N SER A 562 -7.41 -11.34 25.26
CA SER A 562 -8.73 -11.97 25.01
C SER A 562 -9.87 -10.94 25.04
N LEU A 563 -11.03 -11.31 24.49
CA LEU A 563 -12.23 -10.45 24.52
C LEU A 563 -12.67 -10.11 25.96
N ASP A 564 -12.63 -11.08 26.87
CA ASP A 564 -12.94 -10.85 28.29
C ASP A 564 -11.97 -9.85 28.91
N GLN A 565 -10.67 -9.98 28.62
CA GLN A 565 -9.66 -9.03 29.09
C GLN A 565 -9.85 -7.61 28.56
N VAL A 566 -10.38 -7.44 27.35
CA VAL A 566 -10.74 -6.11 26.81
C VAL A 566 -11.98 -5.58 27.52
N ALA A 567 -13.02 -6.39 27.68
CA ALA A 567 -14.25 -6.01 28.36
C ALA A 567 -14.03 -5.69 29.85
N ASP A 568 -13.21 -6.46 30.55
CA ASP A 568 -12.81 -6.23 31.95
C ASP A 568 -12.11 -4.88 32.10
N ARG A 569 -11.20 -4.55 31.17
CA ARG A 569 -10.50 -3.25 31.18
C ARG A 569 -11.44 -2.08 30.97
N ALA A 570 -12.42 -2.22 30.09
CA ALA A 570 -13.44 -1.19 29.87
C ALA A 570 -14.34 -1.02 31.10
N ALA A 571 -14.74 -2.12 31.76
CA ALA A 571 -15.50 -2.07 33.00
C ALA A 571 -14.72 -1.37 34.13
N GLN A 572 -13.45 -1.70 34.31
CA GLN A 572 -12.59 -1.05 35.29
C GLN A 572 -12.45 0.46 35.04
N ALA A 573 -12.31 0.87 33.77
CA ALA A 573 -12.26 2.28 33.41
C ALA A 573 -13.57 3.00 33.74
N TRP A 574 -14.71 2.36 33.45
CA TRP A 574 -16.04 2.89 33.77
C TRP A 574 -16.27 3.08 35.27
N ASP A 575 -15.79 2.14 36.09
CA ASP A 575 -15.93 2.17 37.56
C ASP A 575 -15.21 3.37 38.17
N VAL A 576 -14.10 3.81 37.56
CA VAL A 576 -13.33 5.01 37.98
C VAL A 576 -13.75 6.28 37.22
N GLY A 577 -14.92 6.27 36.57
CA GLY A 577 -15.53 7.45 35.95
C GLY A 577 -15.09 7.77 34.53
N ALA A 578 -14.39 6.87 33.84
CA ALA A 578 -14.11 7.05 32.41
C ALA A 578 -15.40 7.02 31.58
N VAL A 579 -15.43 7.84 30.53
CA VAL A 579 -16.54 7.88 29.55
C VAL A 579 -16.14 7.39 28.17
N GLU A 580 -14.85 7.06 28.00
CA GLU A 580 -14.28 6.59 26.74
C GLU A 580 -13.28 5.45 26.99
N VAL A 581 -13.28 4.48 26.07
CA VAL A 581 -12.11 3.64 25.82
C VAL A 581 -11.58 3.91 24.41
N CYS A 582 -10.28 4.20 24.31
CA CYS A 582 -9.60 4.36 23.04
C CYS A 582 -8.85 3.06 22.71
N MET A 583 -9.28 2.33 21.68
CA MET A 583 -8.76 0.98 21.41
C MET A 583 -8.08 0.88 20.06
N GLN A 584 -6.84 0.37 20.07
CA GLN A 584 -6.00 0.24 18.88
C GLN A 584 -5.05 -0.94 19.01
N GLY A 585 -4.74 -1.63 17.91
CA GLY A 585 -3.81 -2.76 17.91
C GLY A 585 -2.90 -2.82 16.70
N GLY A 586 -2.00 -3.79 16.74
CA GLY A 586 -1.24 -4.22 15.57
C GLY A 586 -2.13 -4.93 14.53
N ILE A 587 -1.67 -4.95 13.28
CA ILE A 587 -2.35 -5.68 12.21
C ILE A 587 -1.93 -7.15 12.29
N HIS A 588 -2.56 -7.91 13.20
CA HIS A 588 -2.19 -9.29 13.50
C HIS A 588 -2.61 -10.23 12.35
N PRO A 589 -1.70 -11.03 11.76
CA PRO A 589 -2.01 -11.88 10.60
C PRO A 589 -3.12 -12.91 10.86
N ASP A 590 -3.13 -13.49 12.07
CA ASP A 590 -4.04 -14.61 12.41
C ASP A 590 -5.38 -14.20 13.03
N LEU A 591 -5.65 -12.91 13.29
CA LEU A 591 -6.96 -12.52 13.85
C LEU A 591 -8.07 -12.66 12.80
N PRO A 592 -9.25 -13.19 13.15
CA PRO A 592 -10.33 -13.32 12.20
C PRO A 592 -10.78 -11.94 11.69
N GLY A 593 -11.28 -11.87 10.45
CA GLY A 593 -11.80 -10.60 9.90
C GLY A 593 -12.89 -9.94 10.77
N THR A 594 -13.64 -10.73 11.54
CA THR A 594 -14.71 -10.27 12.46
C THR A 594 -14.19 -9.77 13.81
N ALA A 595 -12.92 -9.98 14.15
CA ALA A 595 -12.33 -9.66 15.45
C ALA A 595 -12.68 -8.26 15.94
N TYR A 596 -12.61 -7.27 15.05
CA TYR A 596 -12.93 -5.88 15.36
C TYR A 596 -14.39 -5.70 15.82
N PHE A 597 -15.34 -6.41 15.21
CA PHE A 597 -16.74 -6.39 15.64
C PHE A 597 -16.91 -7.08 17.00
N ASP A 598 -16.21 -8.19 17.21
CA ASP A 598 -16.28 -8.97 18.45
C ASP A 598 -15.70 -8.19 19.63
N ILE A 599 -14.61 -7.44 19.42
CA ILE A 599 -14.02 -6.52 20.39
C ILE A 599 -15.01 -5.41 20.77
N ALA A 600 -15.60 -4.72 19.77
CA ALA A 600 -16.56 -3.65 20.03
C ALA A 600 -17.81 -4.17 20.77
N ARG A 601 -18.28 -5.35 20.40
CA ARG A 601 -19.44 -6.01 21.04
C ARG A 601 -19.14 -6.40 22.47
N ALA A 602 -17.96 -6.96 22.75
CA ALA A 602 -17.56 -7.35 24.10
C ALA A 602 -17.56 -6.14 25.06
N VAL A 603 -17.08 -4.98 24.62
CA VAL A 603 -17.14 -3.74 25.41
C VAL A 603 -18.59 -3.30 25.61
N ARG A 604 -19.40 -3.24 24.54
CA ARG A 604 -20.79 -2.79 24.62
C ARG A 604 -21.68 -3.69 25.48
N GLU A 605 -21.48 -5.00 25.43
CA GLU A 605 -22.23 -5.95 26.27
C GLU A 605 -21.88 -5.80 27.75
N ARG A 606 -20.61 -5.50 28.06
CA ARG A 606 -20.15 -5.32 29.44
C ARG A 606 -20.49 -3.94 30.00
N VAL A 607 -20.30 -2.90 29.20
CA VAL A 607 -20.49 -1.49 29.58
C VAL A 607 -21.26 -0.76 28.48
N PRO A 608 -22.60 -0.85 28.44
CA PRO A 608 -23.41 -0.33 27.34
C PRO A 608 -23.28 1.17 27.08
N ASP A 609 -22.96 1.96 28.11
CA ASP A 609 -22.86 3.41 28.04
C ASP A 609 -21.42 3.91 27.78
N MET A 610 -20.44 3.00 27.65
CA MET A 610 -19.06 3.37 27.32
C MET A 610 -18.93 3.82 25.87
N HIS A 611 -18.34 4.99 25.62
CA HIS A 611 -18.02 5.40 24.26
C HIS A 611 -16.81 4.62 23.74
N VAL A 612 -16.99 3.89 22.65
CA VAL A 612 -15.92 3.11 22.00
C VAL A 612 -15.26 3.95 20.89
N HIS A 613 -14.08 4.49 21.17
CA HIS A 613 -13.24 5.20 20.20
C HIS A 613 -12.21 4.23 19.58
N ALA A 614 -12.56 3.64 18.44
CA ALA A 614 -11.78 2.64 17.72
C ALA A 614 -12.25 2.63 16.25
N PHE A 615 -11.64 2.02 15.26
CA PHE A 615 -10.28 1.54 15.10
C PHE A 615 -9.55 2.53 14.16
N SER A 616 -8.23 2.46 14.07
CA SER A 616 -7.50 3.28 13.09
C SER A 616 -7.96 2.98 11.65
N PRO A 617 -7.82 3.93 10.72
CA PRO A 617 -8.13 3.69 9.31
C PRO A 617 -7.39 2.49 8.70
N MET A 618 -6.19 2.16 9.19
CA MET A 618 -5.46 0.95 8.75
C MET A 618 -6.18 -0.34 9.20
N GLU A 619 -6.71 -0.36 10.42
CA GLU A 619 -7.48 -1.49 10.96
C GLU A 619 -8.84 -1.63 10.28
N VAL A 620 -9.51 -0.51 9.96
CA VAL A 620 -10.75 -0.51 9.16
C VAL A 620 -10.51 -1.17 7.80
N VAL A 621 -9.45 -0.77 7.09
CA VAL A 621 -9.08 -1.37 5.80
C VAL A 621 -8.74 -2.85 5.96
N ASN A 622 -7.95 -3.22 6.96
CA ASN A 622 -7.58 -4.63 7.19
C ASN A 622 -8.83 -5.48 7.47
N GLY A 623 -9.73 -4.98 8.34
CA GLY A 623 -11.01 -5.62 8.65
C GLY A 623 -11.87 -5.81 7.39
N ALA A 624 -12.10 -4.74 6.63
CA ALA A 624 -12.89 -4.79 5.38
C ALA A 624 -12.29 -5.76 4.36
N THR A 625 -10.96 -5.75 4.21
CA THR A 625 -10.23 -6.64 3.30
C THR A 625 -10.40 -8.11 3.69
N ARG A 626 -10.31 -8.43 4.98
CA ARG A 626 -10.43 -9.81 5.49
C ARG A 626 -11.85 -10.35 5.43
N THR A 627 -12.83 -9.53 5.81
CA THR A 627 -14.24 -9.93 5.69
C THR A 627 -14.73 -9.93 4.25
N GLY A 628 -14.02 -9.24 3.34
CA GLY A 628 -14.42 -9.07 1.94
C GLY A 628 -15.50 -8.00 1.73
N LEU A 629 -15.89 -7.28 2.80
CA LEU A 629 -16.90 -6.23 2.78
C LEU A 629 -16.35 -4.93 2.17
N SER A 630 -17.24 -4.10 1.62
CA SER A 630 -16.92 -2.71 1.31
C SER A 630 -16.57 -1.92 2.58
N LEU A 631 -15.81 -0.82 2.46
CA LEU A 631 -15.52 0.06 3.61
C LEU A 631 -16.81 0.55 4.28
N ARG A 632 -17.84 0.83 3.48
CA ARG A 632 -19.13 1.31 3.96
C ARG A 632 -19.84 0.26 4.81
N ASP A 633 -19.96 -0.97 4.29
CA ASP A 633 -20.67 -2.04 5.00
C ASP A 633 -19.91 -2.49 6.23
N TRP A 634 -18.57 -2.52 6.15
CA TRP A 634 -17.74 -2.82 7.31
C TRP A 634 -17.94 -1.76 8.42
N LEU A 635 -17.97 -0.47 8.09
CA LEU A 635 -18.19 0.61 9.06
C LEU A 635 -19.62 0.59 9.64
N LEU A 636 -20.63 0.24 8.83
CA LEU A 636 -22.00 0.03 9.32
C LEU A 636 -22.07 -1.15 10.30
N ALA A 637 -21.44 -2.28 9.97
CA ALA A 637 -21.37 -3.44 10.84
C ALA A 637 -20.59 -3.14 12.14
N ALA A 638 -19.49 -2.39 12.07
CA ALA A 638 -18.75 -1.95 13.26
C ALA A 638 -19.60 -1.05 14.16
N LYS A 639 -20.36 -0.11 13.57
CA LYS A 639 -21.30 0.75 14.31
C LYS A 639 -22.40 -0.07 14.99
N GLU A 640 -22.97 -1.06 14.29
CA GLU A 640 -23.94 -1.99 14.88
C GLU A 640 -23.34 -2.81 16.03
N ALA A 641 -22.07 -3.21 15.92
CA ALA A 641 -21.36 -3.94 16.96
C ALA A 641 -21.08 -3.08 18.21
N GLY A 642 -21.10 -1.75 18.11
CA GLY A 642 -20.94 -0.84 19.24
C GLY A 642 -19.92 0.28 19.04
N LEU A 643 -19.39 0.46 17.83
CA LEU A 643 -18.42 1.50 17.54
C LEU A 643 -19.04 2.91 17.62
N GLY A 644 -18.42 3.81 18.40
CA GLY A 644 -18.90 5.18 18.63
C GLY A 644 -18.23 6.24 17.76
N SER A 645 -16.91 6.16 17.57
CA SER A 645 -16.14 7.06 16.67
C SER A 645 -14.79 6.43 16.34
N ILE A 646 -14.12 6.91 15.28
CA ILE A 646 -12.81 6.37 14.84
C ILE A 646 -11.65 7.32 15.16
N PRO A 647 -10.49 6.83 15.64
CA PRO A 647 -9.31 7.66 15.85
C PRO A 647 -8.65 8.08 14.54
N GLY A 648 -8.22 9.33 14.43
CA GLY A 648 -7.52 9.89 13.26
C GLY A 648 -6.08 9.43 13.06
N THR A 649 -5.71 8.31 13.69
CA THR A 649 -4.36 7.73 13.63
C THR A 649 -4.08 7.10 12.25
N ALA A 650 -2.89 6.53 12.07
CA ALA A 650 -2.38 6.10 10.77
C ALA A 650 -2.26 7.22 9.70
N ALA A 651 -2.53 8.46 10.09
CA ALA A 651 -2.33 9.65 9.26
C ALA A 651 -0.85 10.05 9.19
N GLU A 652 -0.11 10.04 10.31
CA GLU A 652 1.25 10.58 10.43
C GLU A 652 1.43 11.90 9.66
N ILE A 653 1.98 11.83 8.45
CA ILE A 653 1.89 12.85 7.43
C ILE A 653 1.03 12.31 6.27
N LEU A 654 0.03 13.07 5.85
CA LEU A 654 -0.82 12.81 4.68
C LEU A 654 -0.10 13.26 3.40
N ASP A 655 1.10 12.72 3.20
CA ASP A 655 1.96 12.92 2.03
C ASP A 655 2.66 11.59 1.70
N ASP A 656 2.41 11.06 0.50
CA ASP A 656 2.86 9.71 0.14
C ASP A 656 4.40 9.62 -0.02
N GLU A 657 5.12 10.74 -0.23
CA GLU A 657 6.58 10.80 -0.20
C GLU A 657 7.10 10.42 1.19
N VAL A 658 6.55 11.07 2.22
CA VAL A 658 6.91 10.82 3.63
C VAL A 658 6.46 9.43 4.08
N ARG A 659 5.21 9.04 3.74
CA ARG A 659 4.65 7.74 4.15
C ARG A 659 5.48 6.57 3.64
N TRP A 660 6.00 6.67 2.41
CA TRP A 660 6.86 5.64 1.82
C TRP A 660 8.18 5.49 2.59
N ILE A 661 8.80 6.60 3.00
CA ILE A 661 10.00 6.55 3.83
C ILE A 661 9.68 5.91 5.18
N LEU A 662 8.53 6.23 5.76
CA LEU A 662 8.10 5.69 7.05
C LEU A 662 7.72 4.21 7.02
N THR A 663 7.27 3.65 5.89
CA THR A 663 6.77 2.27 5.83
C THR A 663 6.46 1.82 4.40
N LYS A 664 6.68 0.53 4.10
CA LYS A 664 6.39 -0.03 2.78
C LYS A 664 4.93 -0.39 2.55
N GLY A 665 4.17 -0.66 3.61
CA GLY A 665 2.84 -1.31 3.53
C GLY A 665 1.70 -0.53 4.19
N LYS A 666 1.87 0.77 4.45
CA LYS A 666 0.80 1.59 5.04
C LYS A 666 -0.14 2.13 3.97
N LEU A 667 -1.41 2.27 4.33
CA LEU A 667 -2.44 2.80 3.44
C LEU A 667 -2.00 4.13 2.79
N PRO A 668 -2.19 4.33 1.48
CA PRO A 668 -1.96 5.62 0.82
C PRO A 668 -2.84 6.74 1.40
N THR A 669 -2.43 7.99 1.21
CA THR A 669 -3.19 9.17 1.66
C THR A 669 -4.62 9.17 1.14
N ALA A 670 -4.81 8.81 -0.14
CA ALA A 670 -6.14 8.71 -0.74
C ALA A 670 -7.06 7.69 -0.04
N THR A 671 -6.53 6.51 0.32
CA THR A 671 -7.29 5.47 1.04
C THR A 671 -7.61 5.90 2.47
N TRP A 672 -6.69 6.60 3.15
CA TRP A 672 -6.98 7.18 4.46
C TRP A 672 -8.15 8.18 4.38
N LEU A 673 -8.13 9.07 3.38
CA LEU A 673 -9.21 10.03 3.14
C LEU A 673 -10.54 9.35 2.81
N GLU A 674 -10.52 8.26 2.05
CA GLU A 674 -11.71 7.47 1.72
C GLU A 674 -12.33 6.88 2.99
N VAL A 675 -11.54 6.21 3.85
CA VAL A 675 -12.03 5.65 5.11
C VAL A 675 -12.70 6.71 5.99
N ILE A 676 -12.03 7.85 6.19
CA ILE A 676 -12.58 8.93 7.03
C ILE A 676 -13.85 9.50 6.41
N ARG A 677 -13.86 9.74 5.10
CA ARG A 677 -15.04 10.24 4.38
C ARG A 677 -16.22 9.27 4.55
N THR A 678 -16.01 7.98 4.30
CA THR A 678 -17.05 6.96 4.44
C THR A 678 -17.54 6.86 5.88
N ALA A 679 -16.64 6.94 6.87
CA ALA A 679 -17.02 6.97 8.29
C ALA A 679 -17.96 8.14 8.60
N HIS A 680 -17.63 9.34 8.11
CA HIS A 680 -18.47 10.52 8.28
C HIS A 680 -19.83 10.38 7.57
N GLU A 681 -19.86 9.80 6.37
CA GLU A 681 -21.09 9.54 5.61
C GLU A 681 -22.03 8.55 6.29
N VAL A 682 -21.52 7.55 7.02
CA VAL A 682 -22.32 6.61 7.82
C VAL A 682 -22.65 7.15 9.23
N GLY A 683 -22.26 8.40 9.51
CA GLY A 683 -22.59 9.13 10.72
C GLY A 683 -21.65 8.85 11.91
N LEU A 684 -20.48 8.24 11.69
CA LEU A 684 -19.42 8.18 12.69
C LEU A 684 -18.62 9.50 12.68
N ARG A 685 -18.14 9.91 13.85
CA ARG A 685 -17.20 11.03 13.98
C ARG A 685 -15.77 10.50 14.03
N SER A 686 -14.79 11.37 13.81
CA SER A 686 -13.38 11.00 13.96
C SER A 686 -12.54 12.09 14.60
N SER A 687 -11.42 11.72 15.23
CA SER A 687 -10.34 12.67 15.48
C SER A 687 -9.45 12.79 14.23
N SER A 688 -8.55 13.77 14.20
CA SER A 688 -7.50 13.89 13.18
C SER A 688 -6.15 14.03 13.87
N THR A 689 -5.07 13.48 13.31
CA THR A 689 -3.76 13.48 13.97
C THR A 689 -2.64 13.79 12.99
N MET A 690 -1.56 14.42 13.49
CA MET A 690 -0.32 14.58 12.72
C MET A 690 0.88 14.19 13.58
N MET A 691 1.62 13.17 13.15
CA MET A 691 2.94 12.85 13.70
C MET A 691 4.00 13.60 12.90
N TYR A 692 4.82 14.39 13.58
CA TYR A 692 5.80 15.27 12.94
C TYR A 692 7.12 15.32 13.71
N GLY A 693 8.18 15.82 13.06
CA GLY A 693 9.52 15.88 13.63
C GLY A 693 10.39 14.66 13.32
N HIS A 694 10.03 13.86 12.31
CA HIS A 694 10.84 12.77 11.77
C HIS A 694 11.51 13.22 10.46
N VAL A 695 11.31 12.47 9.37
CA VAL A 695 11.80 12.77 8.00
C VAL A 695 11.00 13.87 7.29
N ASP A 696 9.93 14.36 7.91
CA ASP A 696 9.06 15.40 7.37
C ASP A 696 9.70 16.80 7.39
N GLN A 697 9.04 17.74 6.71
CA GLN A 697 9.47 19.13 6.50
C GLN A 697 8.25 20.05 6.60
N PRO A 698 8.42 21.36 6.84
CA PRO A 698 7.31 22.31 6.94
C PRO A 698 6.31 22.29 5.78
N ARG A 699 6.76 22.07 4.54
CA ARG A 699 5.86 21.88 3.38
C ARG A 699 4.89 20.71 3.55
N HIS A 700 5.35 19.63 4.19
CA HIS A 700 4.56 18.43 4.45
C HIS A 700 3.50 18.71 5.53
N TRP A 701 3.84 19.51 6.55
CA TRP A 701 2.90 19.94 7.58
C TRP A 701 1.79 20.82 6.98
N LEU A 702 2.17 21.78 6.13
CA LEU A 702 1.22 22.61 5.40
C LEU A 702 0.27 21.76 4.55
N GLY A 703 0.81 20.85 3.73
CA GLY A 703 0.01 19.95 2.90
C GLY A 703 -0.95 19.08 3.72
N HIS A 704 -0.51 18.59 4.88
CA HIS A 704 -1.35 17.85 5.83
C HIS A 704 -2.52 18.72 6.34
N PHE A 705 -2.23 19.92 6.84
CA PHE A 705 -3.28 20.84 7.33
C PHE A 705 -4.31 21.19 6.25
N ARG A 706 -3.85 21.51 5.04
CA ARG A 706 -4.74 21.80 3.89
C ARG A 706 -5.61 20.60 3.53
N THR A 707 -5.07 19.40 3.62
CA THR A 707 -5.80 18.16 3.35
C THR A 707 -6.90 17.91 4.39
N LEU A 708 -6.59 18.06 5.68
CA LEU A 708 -7.59 17.94 6.75
C LEU A 708 -8.67 19.02 6.65
N ALA A 709 -8.29 20.28 6.42
CA ALA A 709 -9.25 21.39 6.29
C ALA A 709 -10.25 21.16 5.16
N ARG A 710 -9.77 20.72 3.99
CA ARG A 710 -10.62 20.39 2.83
C ARG A 710 -11.58 19.23 3.14
N LEU A 711 -11.08 18.14 3.72
CA LEU A 711 -11.94 17.01 4.09
C LEU A 711 -12.97 17.40 5.15
N GLN A 712 -12.62 18.27 6.11
CA GLN A 712 -13.55 18.80 7.09
C GLN A 712 -14.62 19.69 6.45
N GLN A 713 -14.28 20.52 5.47
CA GLN A 713 -15.26 21.31 4.72
C GLN A 713 -16.24 20.43 3.95
N GLU A 714 -15.77 19.30 3.42
CA GLU A 714 -16.60 18.34 2.70
C GLU A 714 -17.54 17.55 3.63
N THR A 715 -17.06 17.14 4.81
CA THR A 715 -17.75 16.11 5.63
C THR A 715 -18.18 16.58 7.01
N GLY A 716 -17.52 17.60 7.58
CA GLY A 716 -17.79 18.14 8.92
C GLY A 716 -17.63 17.16 10.08
N GLY A 717 -16.98 16.00 9.86
CA GLY A 717 -16.99 14.88 10.80
C GLY A 717 -15.86 14.85 11.84
N PHE A 718 -14.79 15.64 11.66
CA PHE A 718 -13.70 15.72 12.64
C PHE A 718 -14.15 16.46 13.91
N THR A 719 -13.78 15.93 15.07
CA THR A 719 -14.01 16.53 16.39
C THR A 719 -12.84 17.36 16.88
N GLU A 720 -11.62 16.93 16.58
CA GLU A 720 -10.37 17.52 17.06
C GLU A 720 -9.20 17.26 16.10
N PHE A 721 -8.15 18.05 16.26
CA PHE A 721 -6.83 17.80 15.71
C PHE A 721 -5.82 17.57 16.83
N VAL A 722 -5.09 16.46 16.78
CA VAL A 722 -4.12 16.04 17.79
C VAL A 722 -2.70 16.18 17.25
N THR A 723 -1.89 16.97 17.97
CA THR A 723 -0.46 17.10 17.71
C THR A 723 0.31 15.93 18.33
N LEU A 724 1.08 15.19 17.51
CA LEU A 724 1.85 14.02 17.96
C LEU A 724 3.35 14.19 17.68
N PRO A 725 4.12 14.84 18.57
CA PRO A 725 5.57 14.89 18.47
C PRO A 725 6.21 13.49 18.33
N PHE A 726 7.10 13.32 17.35
CA PHE A 726 7.77 12.04 17.13
C PHE A 726 8.73 11.67 18.29
N ILE A 727 8.49 10.53 18.93
CA ILE A 727 9.39 9.94 19.92
C ILE A 727 10.33 8.97 19.20
N HIS A 728 11.62 9.29 19.19
CA HIS A 728 12.59 8.71 18.27
C HIS A 728 13.44 7.59 18.87
N THR A 729 13.59 7.53 20.19
CA THR A 729 14.63 6.77 20.91
C THR A 729 14.72 5.31 20.46
N ASN A 730 13.59 4.63 20.34
CA ASN A 730 13.52 3.21 19.94
C ASN A 730 12.98 3.02 18.51
N ALA A 731 12.79 4.09 17.74
CA ALA A 731 12.21 4.00 16.41
C ALA A 731 13.25 3.51 15.38
N PRO A 732 12.99 2.44 14.61
CA PRO A 732 13.94 1.89 13.64
C PRO A 732 14.52 2.92 12.65
N VAL A 733 13.69 3.83 12.14
CA VAL A 733 14.08 4.89 11.19
C VAL A 733 15.06 5.90 11.78
N TYR A 734 14.99 6.15 13.09
CA TYR A 734 15.96 6.98 13.80
C TYR A 734 17.26 6.20 14.05
N LEU A 735 17.15 4.95 14.50
CA LEU A 735 18.29 4.07 14.73
C LEU A 735 19.11 3.78 13.45
N ALA A 736 18.47 3.84 12.28
CA ALA A 736 19.11 3.74 10.97
C ALA A 736 19.76 5.05 10.48
N GLY A 737 19.63 6.15 11.24
CA GLY A 737 20.19 7.47 10.90
C GLY A 737 19.43 8.23 9.82
N ILE A 738 18.15 7.93 9.58
CA ILE A 738 17.34 8.54 8.53
C ILE A 738 16.42 9.64 9.09
N ALA A 739 15.83 9.43 10.27
CA ALA A 739 14.95 10.41 10.90
C ALA A 739 15.69 11.35 11.86
N ARG A 740 15.10 12.54 12.08
CA ARG A 740 15.51 13.50 13.11
C ARG A 740 15.22 12.96 14.53
N PRO A 741 15.90 13.48 15.58
CA PRO A 741 15.64 13.14 16.98
C PRO A 741 14.37 13.81 17.52
N GLY A 742 13.24 13.67 16.80
CA GLY A 742 11.98 14.33 17.13
C GLY A 742 11.96 15.83 16.77
N PRO A 743 10.80 16.49 16.98
CA PRO A 743 10.65 17.93 16.75
C PRO A 743 11.33 18.74 17.84
N THR A 744 11.76 19.95 17.48
CA THR A 744 12.26 20.94 18.46
C THR A 744 11.10 21.66 19.18
N ASP A 745 11.36 22.35 20.29
CA ASP A 745 10.37 23.21 20.96
C ASP A 745 9.78 24.25 20.00
N ARG A 746 10.63 24.80 19.14
CA ARG A 746 10.25 25.71 18.07
C ARG A 746 9.25 25.07 17.11
N ASP A 747 9.50 23.82 16.68
CA ASP A 747 8.61 23.09 15.79
C ASP A 747 7.26 22.81 16.47
N ASN A 748 7.27 22.43 17.76
CA ASN A 748 6.05 22.19 18.52
C ASN A 748 5.16 23.44 18.60
N ARG A 749 5.76 24.59 18.94
CA ARG A 749 5.06 25.88 18.99
C ARG A 749 4.50 26.28 17.62
N ALA A 750 5.33 26.19 16.57
CA ALA A 750 4.93 26.57 15.21
C ALA A 750 3.80 25.67 14.68
N VAL A 751 3.91 24.35 14.84
CA VAL A 751 2.88 23.38 14.40
C VAL A 751 1.57 23.60 15.15
N THR A 752 1.62 23.81 16.46
CA THR A 752 0.41 24.06 17.28
C THR A 752 -0.29 25.37 16.90
N ALA A 753 0.48 26.46 16.77
CA ALA A 753 -0.07 27.75 16.36
C ALA A 753 -0.65 27.69 14.94
N MET A 754 0.06 27.05 14.00
CA MET A 754 -0.42 26.92 12.62
C MET A 754 -1.60 25.95 12.49
N ALA A 755 -1.72 24.93 13.34
CA ALA A 755 -2.92 24.09 13.40
C ALA A 755 -4.16 24.93 13.74
N ARG A 756 -4.06 25.80 14.76
CA ARG A 756 -5.12 26.73 15.15
C ARG A 756 -5.51 27.68 14.02
N LEU A 757 -4.54 28.21 13.27
CA LEU A 757 -4.80 29.17 12.20
C LEU A 757 -5.32 28.51 10.91
N LEU A 758 -4.70 27.43 10.45
CA LEU A 758 -5.00 26.81 9.16
C LEU A 758 -6.23 25.90 9.18
N LEU A 759 -6.63 25.40 10.35
CA LEU A 759 -7.84 24.59 10.50
C LEU A 759 -9.07 25.43 10.90
N HIS A 760 -8.89 26.71 11.24
CA HIS A 760 -9.98 27.64 11.49
C HIS A 760 -10.78 27.94 10.20
N PRO A 761 -12.11 28.04 10.24
CA PRO A 761 -13.00 27.85 11.40
C PRO A 761 -13.50 26.41 11.60
N HIS A 762 -12.95 25.43 10.87
CA HIS A 762 -13.59 24.13 10.66
C HIS A 762 -13.26 23.06 11.71
N ILE A 763 -12.03 23.03 12.23
CA ILE A 763 -11.63 22.17 13.36
C ILE A 763 -11.19 23.09 14.50
N THR A 764 -12.03 23.21 15.52
CA THR A 764 -11.85 24.18 16.60
C THR A 764 -11.13 23.61 17.80
N ASN A 765 -11.11 22.30 17.98
CA ASN A 765 -10.40 21.67 19.09
C ASN A 765 -9.01 21.22 18.66
N ILE A 766 -7.99 21.76 19.32
CA ILE A 766 -6.58 21.44 19.09
C ILE A 766 -6.03 20.81 20.37
N GLN A 767 -5.72 19.52 20.30
CA GLN A 767 -5.20 18.72 21.41
C GLN A 767 -3.67 18.69 21.41
N THR A 768 -3.09 18.89 22.60
CA THR A 768 -1.67 18.68 22.87
C THR A 768 -1.43 17.39 23.64
N SER A 769 -0.29 16.74 23.38
CA SER A 769 0.03 15.42 23.95
C SER A 769 1.03 15.54 25.11
N TRP A 770 0.54 15.60 26.35
CA TRP A 770 1.38 15.64 27.56
C TRP A 770 2.31 14.41 27.67
N VAL A 771 1.90 13.24 27.17
CA VAL A 771 2.72 12.01 27.14
C VAL A 771 4.02 12.18 26.34
N LYS A 772 4.04 13.15 25.42
CA LYS A 772 5.16 13.37 24.49
C LYS A 772 5.96 14.63 24.85
N LEU A 773 5.30 15.61 25.48
CA LEU A 773 5.88 16.93 25.78
C LEU A 773 6.15 17.15 27.28
N GLY A 774 5.63 16.29 28.14
CA GLY A 774 5.58 16.52 29.58
C GLY A 774 4.68 17.69 29.97
N THR A 775 4.64 18.00 31.27
CA THR A 775 3.80 19.05 31.87
C THR A 775 4.11 20.44 31.31
N GLN A 776 5.39 20.83 31.27
CA GLN A 776 5.80 22.17 30.84
C GLN A 776 5.58 22.39 29.33
N GLY A 777 5.91 21.39 28.51
CA GLY A 777 5.68 21.45 27.08
C GLY A 777 4.20 21.52 26.74
N ALA A 778 3.34 20.74 27.41
CA ALA A 778 1.89 20.81 27.22
C ALA A 778 1.33 22.19 27.61
N ALA A 779 1.74 22.77 28.74
CA ALA A 779 1.33 24.11 29.15
C ALA A 779 1.77 25.18 28.14
N GLU A 780 2.94 25.02 27.52
CA GLU A 780 3.41 25.92 26.46
C GLU A 780 2.59 25.79 25.16
N MET A 781 2.16 24.58 24.81
CA MET A 781 1.27 24.38 23.66
C MET A 781 -0.12 24.99 23.88
N LEU A 782 -0.64 24.96 25.12
CA LEU A 782 -1.87 25.67 25.48
C LEU A 782 -1.72 27.19 25.24
N ARG A 783 -0.57 27.77 25.61
CA ARG A 783 -0.22 29.17 25.29
C ARG A 783 0.05 29.45 23.81
N SER A 784 0.18 28.40 22.99
CA SER A 784 0.46 28.50 21.56
C SER A 784 -0.77 28.24 20.67
N GLY A 785 -1.97 28.10 21.25
CA GLY A 785 -3.23 27.95 20.51
C GLY A 785 -3.97 26.62 20.71
N ALA A 786 -3.42 25.68 21.49
CA ALA A 786 -4.12 24.47 21.92
C ALA A 786 -5.18 24.79 23.00
N ASN A 787 -6.21 23.94 23.07
CA ASN A 787 -7.30 24.06 24.05
C ASN A 787 -7.69 22.74 24.71
N ASP A 788 -6.99 21.65 24.43
CA ASP A 788 -7.31 20.33 24.95
C ASP A 788 -6.05 19.57 25.36
N LEU A 789 -6.12 18.88 26.51
CA LEU A 789 -5.02 18.09 27.08
C LEU A 789 -5.13 16.59 26.76
N GLY A 790 -6.18 16.15 26.08
CA GLY A 790 -6.46 14.75 25.87
C GLY A 790 -6.89 14.04 27.16
N GLY A 791 -6.40 12.81 27.33
CA GLY A 791 -6.91 11.87 28.31
C GLY A 791 -6.06 11.67 29.57
N THR A 792 -6.66 11.09 30.60
CA THR A 792 -5.95 10.43 31.73
C THR A 792 -5.23 9.15 31.30
N LEU A 793 -5.66 8.57 30.18
CA LEU A 793 -5.16 7.40 29.44
C LEU A 793 -5.16 6.07 30.20
N MET A 794 -4.85 6.04 31.49
CA MET A 794 -4.77 4.83 32.35
C MET A 794 -3.90 3.69 31.80
N GLU A 795 -3.28 3.82 30.64
CA GLU A 795 -2.48 2.83 29.94
C GLU A 795 -1.92 3.56 28.72
N GLU A 796 -0.61 3.48 28.46
CA GLU A 796 -0.02 4.11 27.26
C GLU A 796 1.25 3.36 26.87
N THR A 797 1.05 2.19 26.27
CA THR A 797 2.13 1.28 25.92
C THR A 797 2.90 1.76 24.69
N ILE A 798 2.25 2.45 23.75
CA ILE A 798 2.85 2.82 22.45
C ILE A 798 4.00 3.83 22.63
N SER A 799 3.72 4.98 23.24
CA SER A 799 4.71 6.04 23.44
C SER A 799 5.81 5.61 24.41
N ARG A 800 5.47 4.78 25.40
CA ARG A 800 6.45 4.21 26.33
C ARG A 800 7.41 3.25 25.62
N MET A 801 6.90 2.34 24.79
CA MET A 801 7.74 1.44 23.97
C MET A 801 8.62 2.23 22.97
N ALA A 802 8.16 3.37 22.47
CA ALA A 802 8.96 4.27 21.64
C ALA A 802 10.09 4.99 22.41
N GLY A 803 10.02 5.02 23.74
CA GLY A 803 11.04 5.59 24.63
C GLY A 803 10.63 6.86 25.36
N SER A 804 9.33 7.19 25.44
CA SER A 804 8.86 8.31 26.26
C SER A 804 9.16 8.07 27.74
N SER A 805 9.53 9.12 28.48
CA SER A 805 9.81 9.12 29.91
C SER A 805 8.70 9.78 30.76
N TYR A 806 7.60 10.22 30.14
CA TYR A 806 6.57 11.03 30.81
C TYR A 806 5.41 10.25 31.43
N GLY A 807 5.53 8.91 31.49
CA GLY A 807 4.58 8.01 32.14
C GLY A 807 3.42 7.56 31.26
N SER A 808 2.58 6.69 31.82
CA SER A 808 1.42 6.06 31.16
C SER A 808 0.05 6.52 31.67
N TYR A 809 0.05 7.36 32.72
CA TYR A 809 -1.15 7.90 33.35
C TYR A 809 -0.90 9.31 33.91
N ARG A 810 -1.98 10.11 33.95
CA ARG A 810 -2.08 11.37 34.72
C ARG A 810 -3.42 11.42 35.46
N SER A 811 -3.39 11.88 36.70
CA SER A 811 -4.60 12.16 37.49
C SER A 811 -5.34 13.39 36.94
N ILE A 812 -6.61 13.56 37.32
CA ILE A 812 -7.38 14.77 37.01
C ILE A 812 -6.67 15.99 37.61
N GLN A 813 -6.21 15.89 38.86
CA GLN A 813 -5.40 16.95 39.50
C GLN A 813 -4.15 17.31 38.71
N ASP A 814 -3.44 16.34 38.13
CA ASP A 814 -2.28 16.63 37.28
C ASP A 814 -2.67 17.42 36.02
N LEU A 815 -3.77 17.03 35.36
CA LEU A 815 -4.25 17.71 34.16
C LEU A 815 -4.72 19.14 34.48
N VAL A 816 -5.42 19.32 35.61
CA VAL A 816 -5.80 20.64 36.13
C VAL A 816 -4.54 21.48 36.39
N ALA A 817 -3.50 20.91 37.01
CA ALA A 817 -2.26 21.62 37.26
C ALA A 817 -1.55 22.07 35.97
N ILE A 818 -1.62 21.29 34.87
CA ILE A 818 -1.10 21.70 33.56
C ILE A 818 -1.89 22.90 33.02
N ALA A 819 -3.22 22.89 33.11
CA ALA A 819 -4.07 24.01 32.68
C ALA A 819 -3.80 25.28 33.52
N ASP A 820 -3.62 25.13 34.84
CA ASP A 820 -3.27 26.21 35.76
C ASP A 820 -1.90 26.84 35.42
N LEU A 821 -0.91 26.03 35.01
CA LEU A 821 0.38 26.53 34.51
C LEU A 821 0.24 27.40 33.25
N ALA A 822 -0.79 27.15 32.44
CA ALA A 822 -1.17 28.00 31.31
C ALA A 822 -2.11 29.16 31.70
N GLY A 823 -2.52 29.25 32.97
CA GLY A 823 -3.40 30.28 33.50
C GLY A 823 -4.87 30.12 33.12
N ARG A 824 -5.35 28.89 32.93
CA ARG A 824 -6.70 28.60 32.42
C ARG A 824 -7.44 27.55 33.24
N PRO A 825 -8.77 27.66 33.38
CA PRO A 825 -9.58 26.64 34.04
C PRO A 825 -9.64 25.35 33.21
N ALA A 826 -9.66 24.21 33.88
CA ALA A 826 -9.85 22.91 33.24
C ALA A 826 -11.32 22.45 33.30
N LYS A 827 -11.80 21.77 32.26
CA LYS A 827 -13.18 21.26 32.17
C LYS A 827 -13.23 19.83 31.59
N PRO A 828 -13.98 18.89 32.21
CA PRO A 828 -14.14 17.56 31.63
C PRO A 828 -15.04 17.59 30.39
N ARG A 829 -14.73 16.74 29.40
CA ARG A 829 -15.50 16.55 28.17
C ARG A 829 -15.76 15.08 27.86
N THR A 830 -16.78 14.81 27.05
CA THR A 830 -16.95 13.52 26.37
C THR A 830 -16.10 13.45 25.10
N THR A 831 -16.02 12.27 24.46
CA THR A 831 -15.29 12.06 23.19
C THR A 831 -15.72 13.01 22.08
N LEU A 832 -17.00 13.38 22.04
CA LEU A 832 -17.57 14.27 21.04
C LEU A 832 -17.67 15.73 21.52
N TYR A 833 -16.87 16.11 22.53
CA TYR A 833 -16.82 17.46 23.11
C TYR A 833 -18.14 17.95 23.73
N GLY A 834 -19.00 17.03 24.17
CA GLY A 834 -20.19 17.32 24.96
C GLY A 834 -19.92 17.32 26.47
N GLU A 835 -20.93 17.69 27.26
CA GLU A 835 -20.88 17.68 28.72
C GLU A 835 -20.81 16.25 29.28
N VAL A 836 -19.98 16.04 30.31
CA VAL A 836 -19.87 14.77 31.02
C VAL A 836 -21.00 14.65 32.04
N PRO A 837 -21.73 13.51 32.11
CA PRO A 837 -22.78 13.31 33.10
C PRO A 837 -22.27 13.50 34.53
N ALA A 838 -23.09 14.13 35.39
CA ALA A 838 -22.69 14.46 36.75
C ALA A 838 -22.29 13.22 37.57
N GLU A 839 -22.94 12.08 37.36
CA GLU A 839 -22.54 10.84 38.05
C GLU A 839 -21.16 10.32 37.61
N ARG A 840 -20.74 10.60 36.37
CA ARG A 840 -19.41 10.22 35.88
C ARG A 840 -18.33 11.14 36.43
N VAL A 841 -18.59 12.45 36.48
CA VAL A 841 -17.69 13.41 37.15
C VAL A 841 -17.46 13.02 38.61
N ALA A 842 -18.53 12.72 39.35
CA ALA A 842 -18.42 12.32 40.75
C ALA A 842 -17.63 11.02 40.94
N ALA A 843 -17.80 10.02 40.07
CA ALA A 843 -17.03 8.78 40.11
C ALA A 843 -15.54 9.00 39.82
N ALA A 844 -15.23 9.89 38.87
CA ALA A 844 -13.87 10.23 38.49
C ALA A 844 -13.15 11.00 39.60
N GLU A 845 -13.80 12.00 40.21
CA GLU A 845 -13.26 12.73 41.36
C GLU A 845 -13.04 11.83 42.58
N ALA A 846 -13.93 10.86 42.82
CA ALA A 846 -13.79 9.91 43.92
C ALA A 846 -12.60 8.95 43.76
N SER A 847 -12.17 8.71 42.52
CA SER A 847 -11.05 7.80 42.19
C SER A 847 -9.77 8.54 41.84
N ASP A 848 -9.77 9.87 41.90
CA ASP A 848 -8.66 10.68 41.41
C ASP A 848 -7.39 10.47 42.25
N GLY A 849 -6.29 10.16 41.57
CA GLY A 849 -5.01 9.78 42.20
C GLY A 849 -5.04 8.46 42.97
N HIS A 850 -6.13 7.69 42.93
CA HIS A 850 -6.30 6.43 43.68
C HIS A 850 -6.94 5.35 42.80
N LEU A 851 -6.15 4.78 41.90
CA LEU A 851 -6.61 3.72 40.98
C LEU A 851 -6.51 2.31 41.60
N PRO A 852 -7.41 1.37 41.21
CA PRO A 852 -7.28 -0.06 41.53
C PRO A 852 -5.96 -0.69 41.05
N GLU A 853 -5.53 -1.78 41.68
CA GLU A 853 -4.27 -2.51 41.40
C GLU A 853 -4.12 -3.00 39.94
N LEU A 854 -5.22 -3.21 39.22
CA LEU A 854 -5.22 -3.64 37.81
C LEU A 854 -5.17 -2.48 36.80
N LEU A 855 -5.22 -1.25 37.27
CA LEU A 855 -4.86 -0.02 36.54
C LEU A 855 -3.41 0.34 36.89
N PRO A 856 -2.72 1.21 36.12
CA PRO A 856 -1.33 1.58 36.39
C PRO A 856 -1.20 2.01 37.86
N VAL A 857 -0.29 1.34 38.55
CA VAL A 857 -0.03 1.58 39.97
C VAL A 857 0.60 2.95 40.12
N LEU A 858 0.00 3.78 40.97
CA LEU A 858 0.57 5.07 41.35
C LEU A 858 1.49 4.84 42.54
N GLU A 859 2.78 5.16 42.40
CA GLU A 859 3.65 5.29 43.57
C GLU A 859 3.15 6.51 44.37
N GLY A 860 2.62 6.24 45.56
CA GLY A 860 2.02 7.25 46.45
C GLY A 860 3.02 8.21 47.08
#